data_AF-A0A6L7KIH5-F1
#
_entry.id   AF-A0A6L7KIH5-F1
#
_cell.length_a   1.000
_cell.length_b   1.000
_cell.length_c   1.000
_cell.angle_alpha   90.00
_cell.angle_beta   90.00
_cell.angle_gamma   90.00
#
_symmetry.space_group_name_H-M   'P 1'
#
loop_
_entity.id
_entity.type
_entity.pdbx_description
1 polymer ?
#
loop_
_entity_poly.entity_id
_entity_poly.type
_entity_poly.pdbx_seq_one_letter_code
_entity_poly.pdbx_strand_id
1 'polypeptide(L)'
;DRRLTRVLAADPQSYRPGDVVVANRDVYGLRKGEAWRVTGSGEDGIALERRGAVGGFRPSGNAAHNVSVFETRPISLRAGDEIVFTRNLGQPGVVNGERGMIEEIGRKRVRIRLDGGRRLSPRTDDDGLRHVDHAWTSTVHRAQGLTTDNVIAVLDATSMMTDRALLYVEMSRARDGFVLLTDDTQELVHRLEQEIGVSHSALEATGHAVRRVEQEVSRKEPLRPALREWRALEAEAERDGISPFLAEEADALLDRLRQRAEAEGGDAPDELARILADHDAHVRGQDREALEGLLWSLRHRAASEGRNVAVQPGAGAALKMAGELAERHPEALSKPLADFVSECGTRMRELGDRLGWVGPRIRRAERELSAIENDWQGARIKAGLKGEHVAFLPETASLLKRTADFALEHKGALPKATADAARDCESLRQRWGRLKGLAKEVGKGLDGSGAPGKAARKAMAEAEDLLRDDRLSGKAEREGIRVPLTAALGILNARLSRQELIGDLQRDREALMAEARREGCHPYRAPGYDRFMERLGSAGHDLPPDLSKMVEDLPRLDARDREIRQGVREVTDFVARRREIIDRAARRRPDRPLGKGRVSSYGRWTRSAPKMIERGERLARDPLLTPDDRKTLEKALARLHAAPDTDALDARSLKTWEGILDRAEKEGCHRFFVEGYDAFVKELDAAPSGSPEFNRFAVGERSELWDMQAGQARVRFVDRDLARALRQRDEGGSAFVAEMHPYPRWKREAERTVGELRDVLSDRERYDRHLARVPGLERRLRGMAAAVLETVRRDAPVRKEVEAAYRAQMERERELERIRSPSRYMGAEIDIGP
;
A
#
# COMPACT_ATOMS: atom_id res chain seq x y z
N ASP A 1 7.86 11.66 26.37
CA ASP A 1 6.45 12.05 26.32
C ASP A 1 5.63 10.87 26.81
N ARG A 2 4.71 11.06 27.77
CA ARG A 2 3.86 10.00 28.33
C ARG A 2 2.69 9.61 27.42
N ARG A 3 2.37 10.41 26.39
CA ARG A 3 1.30 10.13 25.41
C ARG A 3 -0.03 9.69 26.05
N LEU A 4 -0.49 10.44 27.06
CA LEU A 4 -1.73 10.14 27.74
C LEU A 4 -2.92 10.20 26.76
N THR A 5 -3.77 9.18 26.78
CA THR A 5 -5.03 9.17 26.01
C THR A 5 -5.99 10.23 26.56
N ARG A 6 -7.09 10.51 25.86
CA ARG A 6 -8.09 11.49 26.32
C ARG A 6 -8.62 11.18 27.72
N VAL A 7 -8.82 9.89 28.02
CA VAL A 7 -9.31 9.42 29.32
C VAL A 7 -8.21 9.55 30.38
N LEU A 8 -7.00 9.07 30.09
CA LEU A 8 -5.88 9.17 31.03
C LEU A 8 -5.50 10.63 31.33
N ALA A 9 -5.52 11.51 30.33
CA ALA A 9 -5.23 12.92 30.55
C ALA A 9 -6.29 13.62 31.41
N ALA A 10 -7.53 13.10 31.46
CA ALA A 10 -8.60 13.63 32.30
C ALA A 10 -8.53 13.11 33.74
N ASP A 11 -7.79 12.03 33.98
CA ASP A 11 -7.63 11.43 35.29
C ASP A 11 -6.40 12.02 36.02
N PRO A 12 -6.58 12.70 37.18
CA PRO A 12 -5.47 13.19 37.99
C PRO A 12 -4.44 12.13 38.34
N GLN A 13 -4.84 10.86 38.52
CA GLN A 13 -3.93 9.78 38.92
C GLN A 13 -2.93 9.39 37.83
N SER A 14 -3.19 9.78 36.57
CA SER A 14 -2.28 9.54 35.45
C SER A 14 -1.03 10.44 35.47
N TYR A 15 -1.00 11.46 36.33
CA TYR A 15 0.12 12.39 36.49
C TYR A 15 0.97 11.96 37.69
N ARG A 16 2.22 11.58 37.46
CA ARG A 16 3.10 11.08 38.51
C ARG A 16 3.96 12.20 39.10
N PRO A 17 4.25 12.20 40.42
CA PRO A 17 5.24 13.10 40.99
C PRO A 17 6.57 13.03 40.22
N GLY A 18 7.11 14.19 39.84
CA GLY A 18 8.31 14.31 39.02
C GLY A 18 8.06 14.46 37.51
N ASP A 19 6.86 14.17 37.01
CA ASP A 19 6.48 14.48 35.63
C ASP A 19 6.52 15.99 35.36
N VAL A 20 6.68 16.37 34.10
CA VAL A 20 6.69 17.75 33.63
C VAL A 20 5.49 17.99 32.72
N VAL A 21 4.60 18.90 33.12
CA VAL A 21 3.45 19.35 32.35
C VAL A 21 3.83 20.62 31.58
N VAL A 22 3.63 20.62 30.26
CA VAL A 22 3.83 21.78 29.39
C VAL A 22 2.49 22.18 28.78
N ALA A 23 2.06 23.42 28.99
CA ALA A 23 0.82 23.92 28.41
C ALA A 23 1.00 24.24 26.91
N ASN A 24 0.12 23.73 26.07
CA ASN A 24 0.13 23.97 24.62
C ASN A 24 -0.60 25.26 24.22
N ARG A 25 -1.39 25.82 25.15
CA ARG A 25 -2.13 27.08 25.05
C ARG A 25 -2.29 27.68 26.45
N ASP A 26 -2.75 28.92 26.54
CA ASP A 26 -3.07 29.54 27.83
C ASP A 26 -4.35 28.93 28.40
N VAL A 27 -4.23 28.08 29.43
CA VAL A 27 -5.33 27.30 29.99
C VAL A 27 -5.00 26.81 31.40
N TYR A 28 -6.01 26.65 32.25
CA TYR A 28 -5.85 26.20 33.64
C TYR A 28 -4.92 27.10 34.49
N GLY A 29 -4.79 28.38 34.14
CA GLY A 29 -3.85 29.30 34.77
C GLY A 29 -2.39 29.12 34.33
N LEU A 30 -2.11 28.18 33.43
CA LEU A 30 -0.80 27.92 32.83
C LEU A 30 -0.66 28.70 31.52
N ARG A 31 0.50 29.31 31.29
CA ARG A 31 0.77 29.97 30.00
C ARG A 31 1.39 29.01 28.99
N LYS A 32 1.09 29.23 27.72
CA LYS A 32 1.62 28.46 26.59
C LYS A 32 3.15 28.38 26.66
N GLY A 33 3.66 27.15 26.62
CA GLY A 33 5.09 26.85 26.65
C GLY A 33 5.70 26.76 28.04
N GLU A 34 4.96 27.05 29.12
CA GLU A 34 5.49 26.90 30.47
C GLU A 34 5.58 25.44 30.89
N ALA A 35 6.77 25.03 31.35
CA ALA A 35 7.03 23.72 31.93
C ALA A 35 6.90 23.77 33.46
N TRP A 36 6.01 22.95 34.00
CA TRP A 36 5.69 22.82 35.41
C TRP A 36 5.94 21.38 35.88
N ARG A 37 6.53 21.21 37.06
CA ARG A 37 6.80 19.88 37.64
C ARG A 37 5.59 19.44 38.48
N VAL A 38 5.14 18.20 38.32
CA VAL A 38 4.12 17.59 39.18
C VAL A 38 4.74 17.27 40.53
N THR A 39 4.15 17.78 41.61
CA THR A 39 4.57 17.46 43.00
C THR A 39 3.64 16.44 43.65
N GLY A 40 2.39 16.38 43.21
CA GLY A 40 1.40 15.42 43.70
C GLY A 40 0.16 15.34 42.81
N SER A 41 -0.57 14.25 42.92
CA SER A 41 -1.87 14.04 42.30
C SER A 41 -2.83 13.41 43.33
N GLY A 42 -4.08 13.86 43.33
CA GLY A 42 -5.11 13.40 44.26
C GLY A 42 -6.52 13.62 43.73
N GLU A 43 -7.53 13.38 44.56
CA GLU A 43 -8.94 13.50 44.16
C GLU A 43 -9.33 14.92 43.72
N ASP A 44 -8.63 15.95 44.22
CA ASP A 44 -8.89 17.36 43.94
C ASP A 44 -8.22 17.88 42.65
N GLY A 45 -7.29 17.12 42.07
CA GLY A 45 -6.54 17.50 40.87
C GLY A 45 -5.04 17.25 40.99
N ILE A 46 -4.26 17.94 40.16
CA ILE A 46 -2.79 17.83 40.16
C ILE A 46 -2.16 19.10 40.74
N ALA A 47 -1.15 18.90 41.59
CA ALA A 47 -0.33 19.95 42.16
C ALA A 47 0.94 20.13 41.32
N LEU A 48 1.27 21.38 41.01
CA LEU A 48 2.34 21.77 40.11
C LEU A 48 3.28 22.76 40.78
N GLU A 49 4.56 22.69 40.46
CA GLU A 49 5.58 23.63 40.92
C GLU A 49 6.45 24.11 39.76
N ARG A 50 6.74 25.40 39.72
CA ARG A 50 7.70 25.99 38.79
C ARG A 50 8.48 27.11 39.47
N ARG A 51 9.80 26.92 39.63
CA ARG A 51 10.73 27.94 40.20
C ARG A 51 10.22 28.52 41.54
N GLY A 52 9.72 27.66 42.44
CA GLY A 52 9.15 28.07 43.73
C GLY A 52 7.71 28.60 43.68
N ALA A 53 7.13 28.81 42.50
CA ALA A 53 5.70 29.07 42.37
C ALA A 53 4.92 27.76 42.43
N VAL A 54 3.90 27.70 43.28
CA VAL A 54 2.97 26.57 43.39
C VAL A 54 1.71 26.88 42.59
N GLY A 55 1.21 25.89 41.86
CA GLY A 55 -0.02 25.94 41.11
C GLY A 55 -0.69 24.57 41.09
N GLY A 56 -1.74 24.43 40.30
CA GLY A 56 -2.43 23.17 40.14
C GLY A 56 -3.72 23.34 39.35
N PHE A 57 -4.22 22.23 38.80
CA PHE A 57 -5.52 22.22 38.13
C PHE A 57 -6.17 20.85 38.19
N ARG A 58 -7.48 20.81 37.99
CA ARG A 58 -8.23 19.57 37.80
C ARG A 58 -8.28 19.24 36.30
N PRO A 59 -7.64 18.16 35.83
CA PRO A 59 -7.70 17.78 34.43
C PRO A 59 -9.15 17.49 34.00
N SER A 60 -9.47 17.82 32.75
CA SER A 60 -10.77 17.55 32.15
C SER A 60 -10.61 16.74 30.88
N GLY A 61 -11.71 16.28 30.27
CA GLY A 61 -11.67 15.52 29.01
C GLY A 61 -10.95 16.21 27.84
N ASN A 62 -10.65 17.51 27.94
CA ASN A 62 -9.87 18.25 26.93
C ASN A 62 -8.40 18.44 27.31
N ALA A 63 -7.96 17.96 28.48
CA ALA A 63 -6.58 18.09 28.95
C ALA A 63 -5.58 17.53 27.93
N ALA A 64 -5.87 16.39 27.28
CA ALA A 64 -5.02 15.81 26.24
C ALA A 64 -4.70 16.77 25.07
N HIS A 65 -5.56 17.73 24.77
CA HIS A 65 -5.35 18.73 23.71
C HIS A 65 -4.74 20.05 24.21
N ASN A 66 -4.67 20.21 25.53
CA ASN A 66 -4.34 21.46 26.21
C ASN A 66 -2.96 21.41 26.84
N VAL A 67 -2.53 20.24 27.32
CA VAL A 67 -1.25 20.03 27.99
C VAL A 67 -0.54 18.80 27.45
N SER A 68 0.78 18.82 27.46
CA SER A 68 1.64 17.68 27.15
C SER A 68 2.39 17.27 28.42
N VAL A 69 2.45 15.97 28.70
CA VAL A 69 3.07 15.43 29.92
C VAL A 69 4.32 14.66 29.56
N PHE A 70 5.43 15.01 30.20
CA PHE A 70 6.74 14.43 29.95
C PHE A 70 7.26 13.77 31.22
N GLU A 71 7.86 12.59 31.07
CA GLU A 71 8.67 11.98 32.11
C GLU A 71 10.09 12.54 32.00
N THR A 72 10.71 12.88 33.14
CA THR A 72 12.11 13.30 33.17
C THR A 72 13.01 12.07 33.27
N ARG A 73 13.89 11.87 32.29
CA ARG A 73 14.88 10.79 32.31
C ARG A 73 16.30 11.33 32.11
N PRO A 74 17.29 10.88 32.89
CA PRO A 74 18.68 11.21 32.62
C PRO A 74 19.16 10.43 31.38
N ILE A 75 19.83 11.12 30.46
CA ILE A 75 20.53 10.52 29.32
C ILE A 75 21.99 10.94 29.35
N SER A 76 22.89 10.05 28.95
CA SER A 76 24.34 10.32 28.90
C SER A 76 24.75 10.52 27.46
N LEU A 77 25.18 11.74 27.13
CA LEU A 77 25.60 12.11 25.78
C LEU A 77 27.11 12.33 25.72
N ARG A 78 27.73 11.91 24.61
CA ARG A 78 29.16 12.07 24.31
C ARG A 78 29.36 12.63 22.91
N ALA A 79 30.54 13.18 22.66
CA ALA A 79 30.96 13.50 21.30
C ALA A 79 31.01 12.21 20.46
N GLY A 80 30.44 12.25 19.26
CA GLY A 80 30.25 11.10 18.38
C GLY A 80 28.85 10.47 18.47
N ASP A 81 28.04 10.78 19.49
CA ASP A 81 26.70 10.22 19.59
C ASP A 81 25.77 10.77 18.52
N GLU A 82 24.97 9.88 17.92
CA GLU A 82 23.81 10.25 17.14
C GLU A 82 22.60 10.46 18.05
N ILE A 83 21.93 11.59 17.85
CA ILE A 83 20.73 11.99 18.57
C ILE A 83 19.59 12.27 17.59
N VAL A 84 18.36 12.14 18.09
CA VAL A 84 17.14 12.50 17.38
C VAL A 84 16.36 13.52 18.20
N PHE A 85 15.88 14.58 17.55
CA PHE A 85 15.00 15.55 18.21
C PHE A 85 13.58 14.99 18.30
N THR A 86 13.02 14.97 19.50
CA THR A 86 11.68 14.40 19.76
C THR A 86 10.56 15.44 19.71
N ARG A 87 10.87 16.69 19.34
CA ARG A 87 9.92 17.80 19.25
C ARG A 87 10.41 18.86 18.25
N ASN A 88 9.47 19.57 17.63
CA ASN A 88 9.77 20.74 16.81
C ASN A 88 10.32 21.88 17.69
N LEU A 89 11.47 22.43 17.32
CA LEU A 89 12.08 23.60 17.96
C LEU A 89 11.97 24.81 17.01
N GLY A 90 11.23 25.84 17.43
CA GLY A 90 10.90 26.99 16.57
C GLY A 90 12.11 27.77 16.07
N GLN A 91 13.07 28.10 16.94
CA GLN A 91 14.40 28.59 16.58
C GLN A 91 15.38 27.68 17.34
N PRO A 92 16.23 26.89 16.66
CA PRO A 92 16.80 27.09 15.32
C PRO A 92 16.08 26.42 14.13
N GLY A 93 14.79 26.05 14.24
CA GLY A 93 14.02 25.47 13.14
C GLY A 93 14.37 24.00 12.90
N VAL A 94 14.34 23.23 13.98
CA VAL A 94 14.58 21.78 13.99
C VAL A 94 13.24 21.07 14.05
N VAL A 95 13.05 20.04 13.22
CA VAL A 95 11.79 19.29 13.19
C VAL A 95 11.89 18.00 14.01
N ASN A 96 10.75 17.53 14.50
CA ASN A 96 10.64 16.26 15.19
C ASN A 96 11.06 15.11 14.25
N GLY A 97 11.96 14.27 14.71
CA GLY A 97 12.56 13.18 13.94
C GLY A 97 13.85 13.57 13.20
N GLU A 98 14.24 14.85 13.16
CA GLU A 98 15.52 15.28 12.59
C GLU A 98 16.67 14.70 13.43
N ARG A 99 17.65 14.06 12.76
CA ARG A 99 18.82 13.51 13.42
C ARG A 99 19.98 14.51 13.42
N GLY A 100 20.89 14.32 14.37
CA GLY A 100 22.14 15.03 14.40
C GLY A 100 23.21 14.27 15.14
N MET A 101 24.46 14.60 14.86
CA MET A 101 25.64 14.07 15.51
C MET A 101 26.23 15.10 16.45
N ILE A 102 26.52 14.71 17.69
CA ILE A 102 27.21 15.57 18.65
C ILE A 102 28.69 15.65 18.24
N GLU A 103 29.13 16.82 17.75
CA GLU A 103 30.54 17.04 17.37
C GLU A 103 31.41 17.33 18.60
N GLU A 104 30.91 18.11 19.56
CA GLU A 104 31.63 18.42 20.79
C GLU A 104 30.68 18.78 21.93
N ILE A 105 31.01 18.36 23.15
CA ILE A 105 30.35 18.82 24.38
C ILE A 105 31.34 19.70 25.15
N GLY A 106 31.16 21.01 25.09
CA GLY A 106 31.93 21.98 25.87
C GLY A 106 31.27 22.31 27.21
N ARG A 107 31.96 23.09 28.05
CA ARG A 107 31.46 23.46 29.41
C ARG A 107 30.15 24.27 29.41
N LYS A 108 29.88 25.04 28.36
CA LYS A 108 28.70 25.93 28.26
C LYS A 108 27.82 25.68 27.04
N ARG A 109 28.32 24.95 26.04
CA ARG A 109 27.64 24.74 24.76
C ARG A 109 27.90 23.33 24.23
N VAL A 110 26.92 22.81 23.50
CA VAL A 110 27.02 21.55 22.77
C VAL A 110 27.01 21.87 21.28
N ARG A 111 27.94 21.33 20.50
CA ARG A 111 27.95 21.47 19.04
C ARG A 111 27.33 20.24 18.40
N ILE A 112 26.31 20.45 17.58
CA ILE A 112 25.53 19.38 16.94
C ILE A 112 25.51 19.64 15.44
N ARG A 113 25.85 18.65 14.62
CA ARG A 113 25.74 18.67 13.16
C ARG A 113 24.52 17.88 12.75
N LEU A 114 23.55 18.53 12.11
CA LEU A 114 22.35 17.88 11.58
C LEU A 114 22.64 17.22 10.22
N ASP A 115 21.79 16.28 9.80
CA ASP A 115 21.96 15.50 8.56
C ASP A 115 22.08 16.37 7.29
N GLY A 116 21.45 17.55 7.28
CA GLY A 116 21.57 18.54 6.19
C GLY A 116 22.83 19.42 6.23
N GLY A 117 23.82 19.08 7.06
CA GLY A 117 25.09 19.82 7.22
C GLY A 117 25.00 21.09 8.08
N ARG A 118 23.80 21.49 8.50
CA ARG A 118 23.57 22.63 9.40
C ARG A 118 24.14 22.33 10.79
N ARG A 119 24.82 23.30 11.39
CA ARG A 119 25.38 23.19 12.75
C ARG A 119 24.58 24.00 13.77
N LEU A 120 24.29 23.39 14.91
CA LEU A 120 23.68 24.01 16.07
C LEU A 120 24.71 24.14 17.19
N SER A 121 24.58 25.19 18.00
CA SER A 121 25.42 25.38 19.20
C SER A 121 24.61 25.83 20.41
N PRO A 122 23.58 25.06 20.83
CA PRO A 122 22.78 25.37 22.02
C PRO A 122 23.66 25.45 23.27
N ARG A 123 23.17 26.19 24.26
CA ARG A 123 23.79 26.17 25.59
C ARG A 123 23.48 24.84 26.28
N THR A 124 24.31 24.41 27.22
CA THR A 124 24.07 23.17 27.98
C THR A 124 22.80 23.21 28.84
N ASP A 125 22.29 24.41 29.15
CA ASP A 125 21.04 24.66 29.87
C ASP A 125 19.84 24.99 28.96
N ASP A 126 20.00 24.84 27.65
CA ASP A 126 18.95 25.13 26.66
C ASP A 126 17.80 24.11 26.74
N ASP A 127 16.56 24.60 26.83
CA ASP A 127 15.38 23.75 26.92
C ASP A 127 15.18 22.87 25.68
N GLY A 128 15.71 23.25 24.52
CA GLY A 128 15.71 22.43 23.31
C GLY A 128 16.48 21.11 23.48
N LEU A 129 17.52 21.08 24.32
CA LEU A 129 18.28 19.87 24.63
C LEU A 129 17.53 18.92 25.57
N ARG A 130 16.39 19.32 26.14
CA ARG A 130 15.52 18.43 26.94
C ARG A 130 14.62 17.54 26.09
N HIS A 131 14.61 17.77 24.78
CA HIS A 131 13.77 17.08 23.81
C HIS A 131 14.61 16.34 22.76
N VAL A 132 15.66 15.66 23.23
CA VAL A 132 16.53 14.80 22.42
C VAL A 132 16.58 13.40 23.02
N ASP A 133 16.82 12.41 22.18
CA ASP A 133 17.04 11.01 22.56
C ASP A 133 18.16 10.42 21.69
N HIS A 134 18.69 9.25 22.05
CA HIS A 134 19.67 8.56 21.19
C HIS A 134 19.01 8.08 19.90
N ALA A 135 19.73 8.24 18.77
CA ALA A 135 19.27 7.77 17.46
C ALA A 135 19.79 6.37 17.09
N TRP A 136 20.56 5.72 17.96
CA TRP A 136 21.13 4.38 17.75
C TRP A 136 20.05 3.28 17.59
N THR A 137 18.90 3.46 18.23
CA THR A 137 17.79 2.50 18.20
C THR A 137 16.50 3.23 17.82
N SER A 138 15.62 2.56 17.09
CA SER A 138 14.31 3.10 16.72
C SER A 138 13.22 2.09 17.03
N THR A 139 12.04 2.58 17.38
CA THR A 139 10.83 1.74 17.46
C THR A 139 10.36 1.37 16.06
N VAL A 140 9.74 0.20 15.90
CA VAL A 140 9.21 -0.34 14.63
C VAL A 140 8.37 0.68 13.85
N HIS A 141 7.43 1.34 14.54
CA HIS A 141 6.56 2.36 13.93
C HIS A 141 7.31 3.59 13.42
N ARG A 142 8.42 3.99 14.06
CA ARG A 142 9.27 5.10 13.60
C ARG A 142 10.18 4.69 12.45
N ALA A 143 10.52 3.40 12.35
CA ALA A 143 11.29 2.84 11.25
C ALA A 143 10.42 2.51 10.02
N GLN A 144 9.10 2.70 10.08
CA GLN A 144 8.22 2.41 8.97
C GLN A 144 8.55 3.29 7.74
N GLY A 145 8.87 2.63 6.62
CA GLY A 145 9.32 3.28 5.39
C GLY A 145 10.84 3.48 5.29
N LEU A 146 11.59 3.18 6.35
CA LEU A 146 13.05 3.18 6.32
C LEU A 146 13.56 1.86 5.72
N THR A 147 14.62 1.91 4.93
CA THR A 147 15.38 0.73 4.46
C THR A 147 16.83 0.93 4.85
N THR A 148 17.43 -0.09 5.46
CA THR A 148 18.81 -0.08 5.95
C THR A 148 19.49 -1.38 5.54
N ASP A 149 20.80 -1.34 5.31
CA ASP A 149 21.58 -2.49 4.84
C ASP A 149 21.50 -3.65 5.85
N ASN A 150 21.65 -3.35 7.14
CA ASN A 150 21.57 -4.32 8.23
C ASN A 150 20.57 -3.88 9.31
N VAL A 151 19.84 -4.83 9.89
CA VAL A 151 18.89 -4.62 10.98
C VAL A 151 19.17 -5.59 12.12
N ILE A 152 19.21 -5.07 13.34
CA ILE A 152 19.19 -5.86 14.57
C ILE A 152 17.83 -5.59 15.23
N ALA A 153 16.91 -6.55 15.12
CA ALA A 153 15.60 -6.50 15.74
C ALA A 153 15.63 -7.17 17.11
N VAL A 154 14.94 -6.60 18.09
CA VAL A 154 14.77 -7.19 19.42
C VAL A 154 13.30 -7.45 19.63
N LEU A 155 12.91 -8.72 19.74
CA LEU A 155 11.54 -9.13 20.03
C LEU A 155 11.52 -9.98 21.30
N ASP A 156 10.69 -9.53 22.24
CA ASP A 156 10.45 -10.21 23.51
C ASP A 156 9.34 -11.25 23.31
N ALA A 157 9.63 -12.51 23.63
CA ALA A 157 8.72 -13.64 23.53
C ALA A 157 7.52 -13.49 24.48
N THR A 158 7.64 -12.72 25.56
CA THR A 158 6.61 -12.51 26.59
C THR A 158 5.75 -11.25 26.36
N SER A 159 6.18 -10.33 25.48
CA SER A 159 5.49 -9.08 25.19
C SER A 159 4.17 -9.27 24.44
N MET A 160 3.09 -8.66 24.94
CA MET A 160 1.78 -8.67 24.25
C MET A 160 1.75 -7.86 22.95
N MET A 161 2.80 -7.12 22.63
CA MET A 161 2.93 -6.40 21.37
C MET A 161 3.66 -7.21 20.30
N THR A 162 4.23 -8.36 20.66
CA THR A 162 4.94 -9.23 19.73
C THR A 162 3.93 -10.06 18.94
N ASP A 163 3.81 -9.73 17.66
CA ASP A 163 2.95 -10.44 16.71
C ASP A 163 3.69 -10.65 15.37
N ARG A 164 3.10 -11.50 14.52
CA ARG A 164 3.68 -11.85 13.21
C ARG A 164 3.78 -10.65 12.27
N ALA A 165 2.86 -9.68 12.37
CA ALA A 165 2.90 -8.48 11.54
C ALA A 165 4.07 -7.57 11.93
N LEU A 166 4.36 -7.45 13.23
CA LEU A 166 5.49 -6.69 13.77
C LEU A 166 6.82 -7.28 13.29
N LEU A 167 7.00 -8.60 13.41
CA LEU A 167 8.20 -9.28 12.91
C LEU A 167 8.38 -9.06 11.41
N TYR A 168 7.29 -9.18 10.63
CA TYR A 168 7.33 -8.94 9.19
C TYR A 168 7.78 -7.51 8.87
N VAL A 169 7.25 -6.50 9.59
CA VAL A 169 7.63 -5.10 9.39
C VAL A 169 9.10 -4.88 9.68
N GLU A 170 9.65 -5.44 10.77
CA GLU A 170 11.07 -5.36 11.12
C GLU A 170 11.96 -6.02 10.06
N MET A 171 11.63 -7.25 9.65
CA MET A 171 12.38 -7.99 8.64
C MET A 171 12.39 -7.28 7.28
N SER A 172 11.26 -6.65 6.90
CA SER A 172 11.16 -5.89 5.64
C SER A 172 12.03 -4.61 5.58
N ARG A 173 12.65 -4.20 6.69
CA ARG A 173 13.56 -3.03 6.71
C ARG A 173 14.99 -3.37 6.30
N ALA A 174 15.39 -4.63 6.44
CA ALA A 174 16.72 -5.11 6.09
C ALA A 174 16.85 -5.30 4.58
N ARG A 175 17.93 -4.78 3.98
CA ARG A 175 18.29 -5.06 2.59
C ARG A 175 19.18 -6.29 2.49
N ASP A 176 20.22 -6.37 3.33
CA ASP A 176 21.30 -7.35 3.20
C ASP A 176 21.35 -8.32 4.40
N GLY A 177 21.17 -7.82 5.63
CA GLY A 177 21.33 -8.63 6.85
C GLY A 177 20.28 -8.35 7.92
N PHE A 178 19.75 -9.41 8.53
CA PHE A 178 18.77 -9.33 9.61
C PHE A 178 19.19 -10.24 10.78
N VAL A 179 19.30 -9.66 11.97
CA VAL A 179 19.57 -10.38 13.22
C VAL A 179 18.38 -10.17 14.15
N LEU A 180 17.79 -11.27 14.61
CA LEU A 180 16.73 -11.25 15.60
C LEU A 180 17.30 -11.66 16.96
N LEU A 181 17.17 -10.78 17.95
CA LEU A 181 17.49 -11.05 19.34
C LEU A 181 16.19 -11.26 20.10
N THR A 182 16.10 -12.38 20.81
CA THR A 182 14.96 -12.74 21.65
C THR A 182 15.44 -13.41 22.92
N ASP A 183 14.63 -13.36 23.96
CA ASP A 183 14.82 -13.98 25.26
C ASP A 183 14.58 -15.50 25.23
N ASP A 184 13.56 -15.97 24.52
CA ASP A 184 13.30 -17.40 24.29
C ASP A 184 12.80 -17.66 22.86
N THR A 185 13.55 -18.47 22.11
CA THR A 185 13.22 -18.76 20.70
C THR A 185 11.97 -19.61 20.54
N GLN A 186 11.74 -20.58 21.42
CA GLN A 186 10.57 -21.48 21.32
C GLN A 186 9.29 -20.74 21.69
N GLU A 187 9.33 -19.95 22.76
CA GLU A 187 8.18 -19.15 23.19
C GLU A 187 7.85 -18.06 22.17
N LEU A 188 8.87 -17.43 21.57
CA LEU A 188 8.65 -16.46 20.49
C LEU A 188 7.95 -17.11 19.29
N VAL A 189 8.40 -18.29 18.84
CA VAL A 189 7.76 -19.01 17.73
C VAL A 189 6.31 -19.33 18.07
N HIS A 190 6.05 -19.90 19.24
CA HIS A 190 4.71 -20.22 19.70
C HIS A 190 3.78 -19.00 19.70
N ARG A 191 4.28 -17.85 20.19
CA ARG A 191 3.52 -16.61 20.19
C ARG A 191 3.24 -16.09 18.78
N LEU A 192 4.23 -16.10 17.89
CA LEU A 192 4.05 -15.62 16.51
C LEU A 192 3.11 -16.51 15.70
N GLU A 193 2.98 -17.79 16.06
CA GLU A 193 1.98 -18.70 15.48
C GLU A 193 0.55 -18.38 15.95
N GLN A 194 0.39 -17.99 17.22
CA GLN A 194 -0.90 -17.61 17.81
C GLN A 194 -1.35 -16.20 17.40
N GLU A 195 -0.43 -15.24 17.43
CA GLU A 195 -0.71 -13.81 17.27
C GLU A 195 -0.37 -13.34 15.85
N ILE A 196 -1.36 -13.42 14.95
CA ILE A 196 -1.19 -13.09 13.53
C ILE A 196 -1.06 -11.57 13.29
N GLY A 197 -1.44 -10.74 14.26
CA GLY A 197 -1.41 -9.27 14.15
C GLY A 197 -2.62 -8.67 13.43
N VAL A 198 -3.75 -9.39 13.34
CA VAL A 198 -5.02 -8.84 12.81
C VAL A 198 -5.78 -8.17 13.94
N SER A 199 -5.92 -6.85 13.88
CA SER A 199 -6.82 -6.13 14.80
C SER A 199 -8.27 -6.49 14.45
N HIS A 200 -8.95 -7.22 15.34
CA HIS A 200 -10.38 -7.46 15.21
C HIS A 200 -11.13 -6.13 15.23
N SER A 201 -11.96 -5.90 14.22
CA SER A 201 -12.89 -4.78 14.25
C SER A 201 -13.89 -4.97 15.40
N ALA A 202 -14.41 -3.86 15.95
CA ALA A 202 -15.46 -3.93 16.98
C ALA A 202 -16.70 -4.71 16.50
N LEU A 203 -16.93 -4.80 15.19
CA LEU A 203 -18.00 -5.61 14.58
C LEU A 203 -17.69 -7.11 14.65
N GLU A 204 -16.45 -7.51 14.36
CA GLU A 204 -16.00 -8.91 14.51
C GLU A 204 -16.01 -9.34 15.98
N ALA A 205 -15.56 -8.47 16.89
CA ALA A 205 -15.59 -8.72 18.34
C ALA A 205 -17.01 -8.81 18.92
N THR A 206 -18.00 -8.17 18.27
CA THR A 206 -19.43 -8.26 18.64
C THR A 206 -20.19 -9.34 17.85
N GLY A 207 -19.50 -10.19 17.10
CA GLY A 207 -20.09 -11.30 16.35
C GLY A 207 -20.77 -10.93 15.03
N HIS A 208 -20.69 -9.67 14.59
CA HIS A 208 -21.15 -9.24 13.27
C HIS A 208 -20.03 -9.40 12.24
N ALA A 209 -19.65 -10.65 11.97
CA ALA A 209 -18.69 -10.98 10.92
C ALA A 209 -19.31 -10.81 9.53
N VAL A 210 -18.67 -10.04 8.66
CA VAL A 210 -18.89 -10.16 7.21
C VAL A 210 -18.43 -11.56 6.82
N ARG A 211 -19.37 -12.39 6.37
CA ARG A 211 -19.17 -13.79 6.00
C ARG A 211 -17.89 -14.01 5.19
N ARG A 212 -16.88 -14.63 5.81
CA ARG A 212 -15.96 -15.53 5.13
C ARG A 212 -16.53 -16.95 5.25
N VAL A 213 -16.60 -17.62 4.11
CA VAL A 213 -16.98 -19.02 4.01
C VAL A 213 -15.76 -19.84 4.43
N GLU A 214 -15.68 -20.20 5.71
CA GLU A 214 -14.85 -21.30 6.18
C GLU A 214 -15.71 -22.21 7.08
N GLN A 215 -15.54 -23.51 6.90
CA GLN A 215 -16.49 -24.57 7.22
C GLN A 215 -16.82 -24.66 8.72
N GLU A 216 -18.10 -24.51 9.06
CA GLU A 216 -18.68 -24.86 10.37
C GLU A 216 -18.65 -26.38 10.58
N VAL A 217 -17.89 -26.86 11.57
CA VAL A 217 -18.18 -28.15 12.22
C VAL A 217 -19.14 -27.88 13.39
N SER A 218 -20.29 -28.54 13.35
CA SER A 218 -21.50 -28.26 14.13
C SER A 218 -21.45 -28.77 15.58
N ARG A 219 -21.68 -27.86 16.55
CA ARG A 219 -21.84 -28.08 18.01
C ARG A 219 -23.13 -28.85 18.41
N LYS A 220 -23.50 -29.96 17.76
CA LYS A 220 -24.81 -30.63 17.98
C LYS A 220 -24.80 -32.03 18.59
N GLU A 221 -23.66 -32.64 18.88
CA GLU A 221 -23.65 -33.99 19.46
C GLU A 221 -23.54 -33.97 21.01
N PRO A 222 -24.45 -34.63 21.74
CA PRO A 222 -24.37 -34.70 23.21
C PRO A 222 -23.19 -35.58 23.66
N LEU A 223 -22.55 -35.23 24.79
CA LEU A 223 -21.36 -35.91 25.34
C LEU A 223 -21.59 -37.39 25.72
N ARG A 224 -22.85 -37.74 26.03
CA ARG A 224 -23.25 -39.07 26.52
C ARG A 224 -23.03 -40.22 25.50
N PRO A 225 -23.34 -40.05 24.20
CA PRO A 225 -22.98 -41.04 23.17
C PRO A 225 -21.49 -41.35 23.11
N ALA A 226 -20.62 -40.34 23.05
CA ALA A 226 -19.16 -40.55 22.92
C ALA A 226 -18.55 -41.25 24.16
N LEU A 227 -19.02 -40.93 25.37
CA LEU A 227 -18.61 -41.66 26.59
C LEU A 227 -19.11 -43.11 26.61
N ARG A 228 -20.26 -43.42 25.96
CA ARG A 228 -20.72 -44.81 25.81
C ARG A 228 -19.88 -45.57 24.80
N GLU A 229 -19.49 -44.93 23.70
CA GLU A 229 -18.52 -45.48 22.74
C GLU A 229 -17.18 -45.77 23.43
N TRP A 230 -16.70 -44.85 24.29
CA TRP A 230 -15.46 -45.05 25.05
C TRP A 230 -15.54 -46.28 25.96
N ARG A 231 -16.63 -46.42 26.73
CA ARG A 231 -16.84 -47.60 27.59
C ARG A 231 -16.96 -48.91 26.81
N ALA A 232 -17.53 -48.87 25.60
CA ALA A 232 -17.62 -50.05 24.74
C ALA A 232 -16.23 -50.46 24.23
N LEU A 233 -15.43 -49.48 23.83
CA LEU A 233 -14.05 -49.65 23.40
C LEU A 233 -13.13 -50.10 24.56
N GLU A 234 -13.34 -49.60 25.78
CA GLU A 234 -12.68 -50.13 26.99
C GLU A 234 -13.01 -51.59 27.24
N ALA A 235 -14.28 -51.97 27.14
CA ALA A 235 -14.70 -53.35 27.34
C ALA A 235 -14.19 -54.29 26.23
N GLU A 236 -13.97 -53.77 25.01
CA GLU A 236 -13.40 -54.52 23.89
C GLU A 236 -11.88 -54.66 24.05
N ALA A 237 -11.18 -53.56 24.34
CA ALA A 237 -9.75 -53.57 24.64
C ALA A 237 -9.39 -54.46 25.83
N GLU A 238 -10.23 -54.49 26.87
CA GLU A 238 -10.06 -55.37 28.03
C GLU A 238 -10.25 -56.85 27.66
N ARG A 239 -11.19 -57.19 26.76
CA ARG A 239 -11.30 -58.56 26.22
C ARG A 239 -10.07 -58.95 25.40
N ASP A 240 -9.53 -58.00 24.65
CA ASP A 240 -8.36 -58.21 23.78
C ASP A 240 -7.02 -58.07 24.52
N GLY A 241 -7.06 -57.74 25.82
CA GLY A 241 -5.89 -57.61 26.69
C GLY A 241 -4.97 -56.45 26.33
N ILE A 242 -5.49 -55.43 25.64
CA ILE A 242 -4.76 -54.23 25.23
C ILE A 242 -5.27 -53.01 26.00
N SER A 243 -4.43 -51.98 26.09
CA SER A 243 -4.86 -50.70 26.66
C SER A 243 -5.98 -50.10 25.80
N PRO A 244 -7.07 -49.56 26.37
CA PRO A 244 -8.10 -48.88 25.60
C PRO A 244 -7.56 -47.74 24.74
N PHE A 245 -6.50 -47.06 25.18
CA PHE A 245 -5.81 -46.02 24.41
C PHE A 245 -5.03 -46.56 23.19
N LEU A 246 -4.94 -47.88 23.00
CA LEU A 246 -4.25 -48.54 21.88
C LEU A 246 -5.21 -49.28 20.93
N ALA A 247 -6.53 -49.22 21.17
CA ALA A 247 -7.52 -49.78 20.26
C ALA A 247 -7.58 -48.95 18.96
N GLU A 248 -7.89 -49.60 17.82
CA GLU A 248 -7.77 -49.00 16.49
C GLU A 248 -8.60 -47.71 16.30
N GLU A 249 -9.68 -47.57 17.07
CA GLU A 249 -10.63 -46.44 17.02
C GLU A 249 -10.42 -45.43 18.15
N ALA A 250 -9.44 -45.66 19.04
CA ALA A 250 -9.23 -44.89 20.27
C ALA A 250 -8.76 -43.46 19.99
N ASP A 251 -7.81 -43.26 19.08
CA ASP A 251 -7.26 -41.93 18.77
C ASP A 251 -8.34 -40.98 18.23
N ALA A 252 -9.15 -41.46 17.27
CA ALA A 252 -10.24 -40.69 16.69
C ALA A 252 -11.36 -40.39 17.69
N LEU A 253 -11.55 -41.26 18.70
CA LEU A 253 -12.52 -41.06 19.77
C LEU A 253 -11.98 -40.07 20.83
N LEU A 254 -10.68 -40.16 21.18
CA LEU A 254 -10.00 -39.26 22.12
C LEU A 254 -9.89 -37.84 21.59
N ASP A 255 -9.62 -37.65 20.29
CA ASP A 255 -9.59 -36.32 19.68
C ASP A 255 -10.97 -35.66 19.72
N ARG A 256 -12.05 -36.44 19.47
CA ARG A 256 -13.43 -35.97 19.63
C ARG A 256 -13.75 -35.59 21.08
N LEU A 257 -13.29 -36.40 22.05
CA LEU A 257 -13.47 -36.14 23.48
C LEU A 257 -12.66 -34.92 23.97
N ARG A 258 -11.42 -34.71 23.47
CA ARG A 258 -10.55 -33.56 23.78
C ARG A 258 -11.12 -32.25 23.26
N GLN A 259 -11.49 -32.19 21.98
CA GLN A 259 -12.11 -31.00 21.38
C GLN A 259 -13.39 -30.60 22.13
N ARG A 260 -14.11 -31.59 22.67
CA ARG A 260 -15.31 -31.33 23.45
C ARG A 260 -15.04 -30.87 24.88
N ALA A 261 -14.03 -31.44 25.55
CA ALA A 261 -13.57 -30.98 26.86
C ALA A 261 -13.11 -29.51 26.81
N GLU A 262 -12.39 -29.13 25.75
CA GLU A 262 -11.98 -27.73 25.50
C GLU A 262 -13.19 -26.81 25.27
N ALA A 263 -14.24 -27.31 24.61
CA ALA A 263 -15.45 -26.54 24.34
C ALA A 263 -16.38 -26.38 25.57
N GLU A 264 -16.37 -27.33 26.52
CA GLU A 264 -17.17 -27.28 27.76
C GLU A 264 -16.42 -26.64 28.94
N GLY A 265 -15.09 -26.57 28.90
CA GLY A 265 -14.28 -25.93 29.94
C GLY A 265 -14.43 -26.62 31.30
N GLY A 266 -14.47 -25.83 32.38
CA GLY A 266 -14.48 -26.34 33.76
C GLY A 266 -15.73 -27.08 34.22
N ASP A 267 -16.76 -27.20 33.38
CA ASP A 267 -18.04 -27.91 33.65
C ASP A 267 -18.07 -29.34 33.08
N ALA A 268 -16.95 -29.83 32.53
CA ALA A 268 -16.85 -31.17 31.97
C ALA A 268 -17.08 -32.26 33.05
N PRO A 269 -17.79 -33.36 32.74
CA PRO A 269 -17.99 -34.45 33.71
C PRO A 269 -16.66 -35.05 34.20
N ASP A 270 -16.55 -35.35 35.50
CA ASP A 270 -15.34 -35.92 36.12
C ASP A 270 -14.79 -37.16 35.40
N GLU A 271 -15.68 -37.95 34.79
CA GLU A 271 -15.33 -39.13 33.99
C GLU A 271 -14.52 -38.75 32.74
N LEU A 272 -14.89 -37.68 32.03
CA LEU A 272 -14.15 -37.19 30.86
C LEU A 272 -12.78 -36.63 31.26
N ALA A 273 -12.72 -35.87 32.36
CA ALA A 273 -11.48 -35.35 32.89
C ALA A 273 -10.52 -36.48 33.31
N ARG A 274 -11.04 -37.57 33.90
CA ARG A 274 -10.26 -38.78 34.18
C ARG A 274 -9.75 -39.48 32.94
N ILE A 275 -10.61 -39.73 31.93
CA ILE A 275 -10.20 -40.40 30.69
C ILE A 275 -9.06 -39.63 30.00
N LEU A 276 -9.17 -38.29 29.92
CA LEU A 276 -8.15 -37.45 29.32
C LEU A 276 -6.88 -37.33 30.19
N ALA A 277 -7.01 -37.30 31.52
CA ALA A 277 -5.86 -37.32 32.42
C ALA A 277 -5.14 -38.67 32.42
N ASP A 278 -5.87 -39.78 32.31
CA ASP A 278 -5.34 -41.13 32.21
C ASP A 278 -4.69 -41.36 30.84
N HIS A 279 -5.27 -40.83 29.76
CA HIS A 279 -4.61 -40.78 28.45
C HIS A 279 -3.35 -39.92 28.48
N ASP A 280 -3.41 -38.73 29.06
CA ASP A 280 -2.25 -37.86 29.18
C ASP A 280 -1.17 -38.45 30.11
N ALA A 281 -1.55 -39.22 31.13
CA ALA A 281 -0.65 -39.97 31.99
C ALA A 281 -0.12 -41.23 31.28
N HIS A 282 -0.89 -41.83 30.37
CA HIS A 282 -0.44 -42.89 29.47
C HIS A 282 0.61 -42.36 28.48
N VAL A 283 0.36 -41.19 27.88
CA VAL A 283 1.27 -40.51 26.94
C VAL A 283 2.50 -39.94 27.67
N ARG A 284 2.33 -39.34 28.85
CA ARG A 284 3.44 -38.75 29.65
C ARG A 284 4.22 -39.78 30.49
N GLY A 285 3.58 -40.87 30.89
CA GLY A 285 4.17 -41.92 31.73
C GLY A 285 4.86 -43.05 30.96
N GLN A 286 4.83 -43.05 29.62
CA GLN A 286 5.25 -44.21 28.84
C GLN A 286 6.76 -44.43 28.65
N ASP A 287 7.65 -43.51 29.05
CA ASP A 287 9.09 -43.72 28.77
C ASP A 287 10.03 -43.83 29.97
N ARG A 288 9.58 -43.69 31.24
CA ARG A 288 10.53 -43.88 32.36
C ARG A 288 9.96 -44.40 33.67
N GLU A 289 8.96 -43.75 34.26
CA GLU A 289 8.48 -44.15 35.60
C GLU A 289 7.59 -45.41 35.57
N ALA A 290 6.82 -45.64 34.50
CA ALA A 290 6.09 -46.90 34.32
C ALA A 290 7.04 -48.08 34.09
N LEU A 291 8.17 -47.88 33.38
CA LEU A 291 9.20 -48.89 33.16
C LEU A 291 9.97 -49.21 34.44
N GLU A 292 10.38 -48.19 35.22
CA GLU A 292 11.10 -48.38 36.49
C GLU A 292 10.18 -49.01 37.57
N GLY A 293 8.89 -48.64 37.62
CA GLY A 293 7.88 -49.24 38.51
C GLY A 293 7.46 -50.66 38.14
N LEU A 294 7.30 -50.99 36.84
CA LEU A 294 7.06 -52.35 36.36
C LEU A 294 8.28 -53.26 36.59
N LEU A 295 9.50 -52.76 36.35
CA LEU A 295 10.75 -53.50 36.60
C LEU A 295 10.93 -53.84 38.08
N TRP A 296 10.60 -52.93 38.99
CA TRP A 296 10.67 -53.16 40.44
C TRP A 296 9.60 -54.17 40.89
N SER A 297 8.37 -54.04 40.39
CA SER A 297 7.24 -54.92 40.74
C SER A 297 7.37 -56.34 40.17
N LEU A 298 7.88 -56.48 38.94
CA LEU A 298 8.15 -57.77 38.29
C LEU A 298 9.31 -58.52 38.96
N ARG A 299 10.35 -57.80 39.41
CA ARG A 299 11.44 -58.37 40.23
C ARG A 299 10.93 -58.94 41.56
N HIS A 300 10.00 -58.25 42.21
CA HIS A 300 9.48 -58.67 43.51
C HIS A 300 8.49 -59.85 43.41
N ARG A 301 7.71 -59.93 42.31
CA ARG A 301 6.73 -61.00 42.04
C ARG A 301 7.37 -62.27 41.48
N ALA A 302 8.46 -62.14 40.71
CA ALA A 302 9.25 -63.29 40.24
C ALA A 302 10.07 -63.95 41.36
N ALA A 303 10.51 -63.17 42.36
CA ALA A 303 11.21 -63.67 43.54
C ALA A 303 10.30 -64.47 44.50
N SER A 304 8.99 -64.21 44.53
CA SER A 304 8.03 -64.96 45.36
C SER A 304 7.53 -66.27 44.73
N GLU A 305 7.79 -66.50 43.43
CA GLU A 305 7.26 -67.66 42.68
C GLU A 305 8.32 -68.60 42.08
N GLY A 306 9.61 -68.38 42.36
CA GLY A 306 10.68 -69.33 42.05
C GLY A 306 10.97 -69.56 40.55
N ARG A 307 10.71 -68.58 39.67
CA ARG A 307 11.01 -68.68 38.23
C ARG A 307 12.15 -67.74 37.82
N ASN A 308 13.20 -68.30 37.23
CA ASN A 308 14.34 -67.55 36.69
C ASN A 308 13.96 -66.81 35.38
N VAL A 309 14.13 -65.49 35.36
CA VAL A 309 14.05 -64.67 34.13
C VAL A 309 15.35 -63.91 33.97
N ALA A 310 16.10 -64.22 32.91
CA ALA A 310 17.32 -63.54 32.53
C ALA A 310 17.05 -62.61 31.33
N VAL A 311 17.05 -61.29 31.56
CA VAL A 311 17.25 -60.27 30.52
C VAL A 311 18.13 -59.18 31.13
N GLN A 312 19.31 -58.95 30.56
CA GLN A 312 20.24 -57.89 30.95
C GLN A 312 19.96 -56.57 30.19
N PRO A 313 19.86 -55.41 30.87
CA PRO A 313 19.86 -54.07 30.30
C PRO A 313 21.29 -53.46 30.27
N GLY A 314 21.70 -52.83 29.16
CA GLY A 314 23.01 -52.16 29.13
C GLY A 314 23.63 -51.75 27.78
N ALA A 315 22.94 -51.86 26.64
CA ALA A 315 23.54 -51.62 25.32
C ALA A 315 24.07 -50.17 25.14
N GLY A 316 23.43 -49.16 25.73
CA GLY A 316 23.81 -47.76 25.56
C GLY A 316 25.11 -47.35 26.29
N ALA A 317 25.31 -47.84 27.51
CA ALA A 317 26.52 -47.55 28.29
C ALA A 317 27.74 -48.34 27.76
N ALA A 318 27.52 -49.58 27.34
CA ALA A 318 28.54 -50.43 26.75
C ALA A 318 29.03 -49.93 25.38
N LEU A 319 28.14 -49.36 24.55
CA LEU A 319 28.51 -48.77 23.25
C LEU A 319 29.35 -47.48 23.38
N LYS A 320 29.09 -46.67 24.41
CA LYS A 320 29.87 -45.45 24.70
C LYS A 320 31.26 -45.81 25.24
N MET A 321 31.34 -46.79 26.15
CA MET A 321 32.61 -47.34 26.66
C MET A 321 33.41 -48.05 25.56
N ALA A 322 32.75 -48.78 24.65
CA ALA A 322 33.38 -49.46 23.52
C ALA A 322 33.91 -48.49 22.45
N GLY A 323 33.22 -47.36 22.21
CA GLY A 323 33.70 -46.29 21.34
C GLY A 323 34.95 -45.60 21.88
N GLU A 324 34.99 -45.34 23.18
CA GLU A 324 36.14 -44.72 23.87
C GLU A 324 37.33 -45.69 24.04
N LEU A 325 37.10 -47.01 24.12
CA LEU A 325 38.15 -48.04 24.15
C LEU A 325 38.73 -48.35 22.76
N ALA A 326 37.92 -48.28 21.69
CA ALA A 326 38.34 -48.57 20.32
C ALA A 326 39.38 -47.57 19.79
N GLU A 327 39.36 -46.32 20.28
CA GLU A 327 40.39 -45.31 19.97
C GLU A 327 41.74 -45.59 20.67
N ARG A 328 41.75 -46.37 21.76
CA ARG A 328 42.95 -46.58 22.60
C ARG A 328 43.62 -47.95 22.42
N HIS A 329 42.87 -49.00 22.09
CA HIS A 329 43.43 -50.36 21.93
C HIS A 329 42.74 -51.14 20.79
N PRO A 330 43.21 -51.00 19.53
CA PRO A 330 42.59 -51.61 18.35
C PRO A 330 42.56 -53.14 18.33
N GLU A 331 43.45 -53.79 19.08
CA GLU A 331 43.70 -55.24 18.96
C GLU A 331 42.87 -56.09 19.95
N ALA A 332 42.18 -55.48 20.90
CA ALA A 332 41.41 -56.18 21.95
C ALA A 332 39.96 -56.54 21.54
N LEU A 333 39.49 -56.08 20.37
CA LEU A 333 38.08 -56.17 19.95
C LEU A 333 37.71 -57.44 19.15
N SER A 334 38.64 -58.36 18.90
CA SER A 334 38.39 -59.50 18.02
C SER A 334 37.41 -60.54 18.59
N LYS A 335 37.39 -60.71 19.92
CA LYS A 335 36.58 -61.75 20.57
C LYS A 335 35.13 -61.32 20.86
N PRO A 336 34.86 -60.14 21.46
CA PRO A 336 33.47 -59.73 21.75
C PRO A 336 32.64 -59.44 20.49
N LEU A 337 33.29 -58.95 19.42
CA LEU A 337 32.63 -58.76 18.13
C LEU A 337 32.36 -60.09 17.41
N ALA A 338 33.29 -61.05 17.49
CA ALA A 338 33.07 -62.41 16.97
C ALA A 338 31.97 -63.15 17.74
N ASP A 339 31.86 -62.95 19.05
CA ASP A 339 30.82 -63.56 19.90
C ASP A 339 29.43 -62.97 19.59
N PHE A 340 29.31 -61.65 19.42
CA PHE A 340 28.06 -60.98 19.00
C PHE A 340 27.62 -61.39 17.59
N VAL A 341 28.58 -61.57 16.68
CA VAL A 341 28.39 -62.09 15.32
C VAL A 341 27.89 -63.53 15.33
N SER A 342 28.45 -64.37 16.20
CA SER A 342 28.03 -65.76 16.39
C SER A 342 26.63 -65.86 16.99
N GLU A 343 26.27 -64.96 17.92
CA GLU A 343 24.94 -64.89 18.52
C GLU A 343 23.86 -64.48 17.51
N CYS A 344 24.14 -63.49 16.64
CA CYS A 344 23.24 -63.10 15.53
C CYS A 344 23.03 -64.25 14.55
N GLY A 345 24.10 -64.94 14.14
CA GLY A 345 24.02 -66.08 13.22
C GLY A 345 23.37 -67.32 13.84
N THR A 346 23.24 -67.36 15.17
CA THR A 346 22.50 -68.40 15.90
C THR A 346 21.01 -68.05 15.96
N ARG A 347 20.65 -66.79 16.22
CA ARG A 347 19.26 -66.32 16.17
C ARG A 347 18.64 -66.33 14.78
N MET A 348 19.43 -66.08 13.73
CA MET A 348 18.95 -66.21 12.34
C MET A 348 18.71 -67.66 11.93
N ARG A 349 19.53 -68.61 12.43
CA ARG A 349 19.27 -70.06 12.28
C ARG A 349 18.01 -70.49 13.03
N GLU A 350 17.84 -70.03 14.28
CA GLU A 350 16.61 -70.29 15.05
C GLU A 350 15.36 -69.69 14.40
N LEU A 351 15.49 -68.54 13.71
CA LEU A 351 14.40 -67.94 12.93
C LEU A 351 14.10 -68.76 11.67
N GLY A 352 15.11 -69.27 10.97
CA GLY A 352 14.97 -70.21 9.85
C GLY A 352 14.30 -71.52 10.26
N ASP A 353 14.74 -72.09 11.39
CA ASP A 353 14.15 -73.30 11.98
C ASP A 353 12.68 -73.08 12.39
N ARG A 354 12.34 -71.88 12.89
CA ARG A 354 10.95 -71.47 13.20
C ARG A 354 10.10 -71.20 11.97
N LEU A 355 10.71 -70.88 10.83
CA LEU A 355 10.05 -70.70 9.53
C LEU A 355 9.93 -72.03 8.74
N GLY A 356 10.39 -73.15 9.31
CA GLY A 356 10.43 -74.51 8.72
C GLY A 356 9.08 -75.16 8.36
N TRP A 357 7.98 -74.41 8.31
CA TRP A 357 6.66 -74.90 7.92
C TRP A 357 6.03 -74.16 6.73
N VAL A 358 6.81 -73.61 5.78
CA VAL A 358 6.25 -73.14 4.49
C VAL A 358 7.26 -73.26 3.30
N GLY A 359 7.17 -74.35 2.53
CA GLY A 359 7.52 -74.46 1.09
C GLY A 359 8.93 -74.08 0.53
N PRO A 360 9.23 -74.44 -0.74
CA PRO A 360 10.56 -74.30 -1.36
C PRO A 360 11.11 -72.87 -1.52
N ARG A 361 10.28 -71.83 -1.36
CA ARG A 361 10.68 -70.41 -1.46
C ARG A 361 11.54 -69.94 -0.27
N ILE A 362 11.39 -70.55 0.91
CA ILE A 362 12.09 -70.12 2.13
C ILE A 362 13.55 -70.58 2.18
N ARG A 363 13.91 -71.76 1.65
CA ARG A 363 15.33 -72.19 1.55
C ARG A 363 16.19 -71.26 0.70
N ARG A 364 15.57 -70.51 -0.21
CA ARG A 364 16.24 -69.44 -0.97
C ARG A 364 16.38 -68.18 -0.12
N ALA A 365 15.33 -67.78 0.59
CA ALA A 365 15.35 -66.66 1.54
C ALA A 365 16.35 -66.85 2.69
N GLU A 366 16.48 -68.06 3.25
CA GLU A 366 17.47 -68.39 4.29
C GLU A 366 18.92 -68.28 3.80
N ARG A 367 19.19 -68.74 2.57
CA ARG A 367 20.52 -68.59 1.94
C ARG A 367 20.82 -67.12 1.63
N GLU A 368 19.83 -66.37 1.17
CA GLU A 368 19.97 -64.94 0.89
C GLU A 368 20.16 -64.13 2.19
N LEU A 369 19.44 -64.43 3.26
CA LEU A 369 19.61 -63.86 4.61
C LEU A 369 20.99 -64.14 5.20
N SER A 370 21.45 -65.40 5.14
CA SER A 370 22.79 -65.78 5.62
C SER A 370 23.91 -65.11 4.81
N ALA A 371 23.71 -64.91 3.51
CA ALA A 371 24.65 -64.17 2.67
C ALA A 371 24.67 -62.67 3.02
N ILE A 372 23.50 -62.06 3.25
CA ILE A 372 23.36 -60.67 3.71
C ILE A 372 24.06 -60.48 5.07
N GLU A 373 23.90 -61.43 6.00
CA GLU A 373 24.52 -61.36 7.32
C GLU A 373 26.06 -61.38 7.26
N ASN A 374 26.63 -62.33 6.50
CA ASN A 374 28.08 -62.44 6.33
C ASN A 374 28.70 -61.19 5.69
N ASP A 375 28.02 -60.61 4.70
CA ASP A 375 28.44 -59.38 4.03
C ASP A 375 28.40 -58.17 4.99
N TRP A 376 27.36 -58.06 5.83
CA TRP A 376 27.23 -56.99 6.83
C TRP A 376 28.33 -57.07 7.90
N GLN A 377 28.64 -58.26 8.39
CA GLN A 377 29.70 -58.48 9.36
C GLN A 377 31.07 -58.10 8.80
N GLY A 378 31.39 -58.52 7.56
CA GLY A 378 32.64 -58.15 6.90
C GLY A 378 32.81 -56.64 6.68
N ALA A 379 31.73 -55.94 6.31
CA ALA A 379 31.76 -54.51 6.06
C ALA A 379 31.85 -53.67 7.34
N ARG A 380 31.13 -54.03 8.40
CA ARG A 380 31.10 -53.29 9.67
C ARG A 380 32.41 -53.42 10.45
N ILE A 381 33.02 -54.62 10.41
CA ILE A 381 34.32 -54.93 11.03
C ILE A 381 35.47 -54.21 10.31
N LYS A 382 35.44 -54.10 8.98
CA LYS A 382 36.47 -53.35 8.23
C LYS A 382 36.39 -51.83 8.38
N ALA A 383 35.23 -51.31 8.79
CA ALA A 383 34.94 -49.88 8.72
C ALA A 383 34.95 -49.17 10.09
N GLY A 384 34.29 -49.71 11.13
CA GLY A 384 34.13 -48.98 12.39
C GLY A 384 33.36 -47.64 12.25
N LEU A 385 32.51 -47.51 11.21
CA LEU A 385 31.95 -46.21 10.80
C LEU A 385 30.48 -45.99 11.18
N LYS A 386 30.08 -44.71 11.28
CA LYS A 386 28.69 -44.21 11.40
C LYS A 386 27.86 -44.55 10.15
N GLY A 387 26.53 -44.62 10.27
CA GLY A 387 25.61 -45.05 9.19
C GLY A 387 25.77 -44.30 7.85
N GLU A 388 26.06 -42.99 7.89
CA GLU A 388 26.35 -42.15 6.72
C GLU A 388 27.60 -42.60 5.93
N HIS A 389 28.59 -43.20 6.57
CA HIS A 389 29.78 -43.70 5.91
C HIS A 389 29.53 -45.08 5.29
N VAL A 390 28.68 -45.89 5.92
CA VAL A 390 28.25 -47.20 5.40
C VAL A 390 27.49 -47.05 4.10
N ALA A 391 26.66 -46.01 3.97
CA ALA A 391 25.92 -45.72 2.74
C ALA A 391 26.83 -45.55 1.51
N PHE A 392 28.03 -44.97 1.67
CA PHE A 392 28.90 -44.61 0.54
C PHE A 392 30.11 -45.51 0.33
N LEU A 393 30.24 -46.61 1.07
CA LEU A 393 31.27 -47.60 0.80
C LEU A 393 30.99 -48.30 -0.55
N PRO A 394 32.02 -48.48 -1.42
CA PRO A 394 31.86 -49.15 -2.70
C PRO A 394 31.28 -50.56 -2.58
N GLU A 395 31.68 -51.30 -1.55
CA GLU A 395 31.36 -52.71 -1.33
C GLU A 395 29.96 -52.92 -0.71
N THR A 396 29.38 -51.90 -0.09
CA THR A 396 28.08 -52.01 0.63
C THR A 396 26.87 -51.78 -0.27
N ALA A 397 27.09 -51.39 -1.53
CA ALA A 397 26.04 -51.04 -2.50
C ALA A 397 25.02 -52.16 -2.71
N SER A 398 25.54 -53.31 -3.12
CA SER A 398 24.75 -54.51 -3.40
C SER A 398 24.08 -55.02 -2.14
N LEU A 399 24.73 -54.86 -0.99
CA LEU A 399 24.23 -55.30 0.30
C LEU A 399 23.06 -54.44 0.79
N LEU A 400 23.21 -53.12 0.82
CA LEU A 400 22.18 -52.18 1.27
C LEU A 400 20.93 -52.28 0.41
N LYS A 401 21.10 -52.33 -0.91
CA LYS A 401 20.01 -52.53 -1.86
C LYS A 401 19.29 -53.88 -1.64
N ARG A 402 20.03 -54.99 -1.59
CA ARG A 402 19.44 -56.33 -1.31
C ARG A 402 18.73 -56.35 0.04
N THR A 403 19.27 -55.70 1.07
CA THR A 403 18.67 -55.63 2.41
C THR A 403 17.37 -54.81 2.40
N ALA A 404 17.35 -53.68 1.68
CA ALA A 404 16.17 -52.83 1.54
C ALA A 404 15.06 -53.51 0.70
N ASP A 405 15.42 -54.12 -0.43
CA ASP A 405 14.51 -54.86 -1.30
C ASP A 405 13.92 -56.07 -0.55
N PHE A 406 14.76 -56.82 0.19
CA PHE A 406 14.32 -57.93 1.03
C PHE A 406 13.36 -57.48 2.13
N ALA A 407 13.63 -56.35 2.80
CA ALA A 407 12.75 -55.78 3.83
C ALA A 407 11.39 -55.34 3.28
N LEU A 408 11.35 -54.88 2.02
CA LEU A 408 10.12 -54.49 1.32
C LEU A 408 9.30 -55.70 0.90
N GLU A 409 9.96 -56.73 0.35
CA GLU A 409 9.33 -57.98 -0.10
C GLU A 409 8.83 -58.84 1.08
N HIS A 410 9.55 -58.83 2.21
CA HIS A 410 9.31 -59.68 3.37
C HIS A 410 9.15 -58.84 4.65
N LYS A 411 8.02 -58.13 4.74
CA LYS A 411 7.70 -57.28 5.91
C LYS A 411 7.77 -58.07 7.22
N GLY A 412 8.56 -57.58 8.17
CA GLY A 412 8.76 -58.20 9.49
C GLY A 412 9.89 -59.24 9.56
N ALA A 413 10.52 -59.60 8.44
CA ALA A 413 11.62 -60.57 8.41
C ALA A 413 12.96 -60.01 8.93
N LEU A 414 13.09 -58.69 9.07
CA LEU A 414 14.27 -58.01 9.61
C LEU A 414 13.88 -57.11 10.79
N PRO A 415 14.78 -56.90 11.78
CA PRO A 415 14.57 -55.91 12.83
C PRO A 415 14.28 -54.53 12.23
N LYS A 416 13.25 -53.84 12.75
CA LYS A 416 12.79 -52.54 12.23
C LYS A 416 13.93 -51.54 12.07
N ALA A 417 14.80 -51.40 13.08
CA ALA A 417 15.97 -50.52 13.04
C ALA A 417 16.94 -50.85 11.88
N THR A 418 17.14 -52.13 11.56
CA THR A 418 18.01 -52.58 10.45
C THR A 418 17.36 -52.29 9.09
N ALA A 419 16.06 -52.55 8.98
CA ALA A 419 15.29 -52.27 7.77
C ALA A 419 15.18 -50.75 7.50
N ASP A 420 15.01 -49.94 8.54
CA ASP A 420 14.99 -48.48 8.46
C ASP A 420 16.37 -47.93 8.07
N ALA A 421 17.45 -48.40 8.71
CA ALA A 421 18.81 -47.97 8.40
C ALA A 421 19.24 -48.35 6.98
N ALA A 422 18.90 -49.56 6.51
CA ALA A 422 19.19 -49.98 5.14
C ALA A 422 18.44 -49.12 4.10
N ARG A 423 17.16 -48.80 4.36
CA ARG A 423 16.35 -47.92 3.51
C ARG A 423 16.87 -46.48 3.50
N ASP A 424 17.24 -45.93 4.64
CA ASP A 424 17.82 -44.58 4.72
C ASP A 424 19.16 -44.50 3.98
N CYS A 425 20.04 -45.50 4.15
CA CYS A 425 21.32 -45.55 3.44
C CYS A 425 21.14 -45.69 1.92
N GLU A 426 20.22 -46.55 1.46
CA GLU A 426 19.92 -46.71 0.04
C GLU A 426 19.28 -45.43 -0.55
N SER A 427 18.35 -44.80 0.18
CA SER A 427 17.79 -43.49 -0.18
C SER A 427 18.88 -42.41 -0.31
N LEU A 428 19.82 -42.36 0.64
CA LEU A 428 20.96 -41.44 0.62
C LEU A 428 21.86 -41.67 -0.60
N ARG A 429 22.11 -42.92 -0.99
CA ARG A 429 22.87 -43.28 -2.21
C ARG A 429 22.16 -42.84 -3.48
N GLN A 430 20.85 -43.05 -3.57
CA GLN A 430 20.06 -42.65 -4.73
C GLN A 430 20.05 -41.12 -4.88
N ARG A 431 19.83 -40.40 -3.78
CA ARG A 431 19.91 -38.93 -3.73
C ARG A 431 21.31 -38.42 -4.09
N TRP A 432 22.37 -39.11 -3.67
CA TRP A 432 23.74 -38.79 -4.08
C TRP A 432 23.98 -39.00 -5.58
N GLY A 433 23.50 -40.10 -6.15
CA GLY A 433 23.55 -40.35 -7.59
C GLY A 433 22.81 -39.27 -8.38
N ARG A 434 21.66 -38.83 -7.86
CA ARG A 434 20.87 -37.73 -8.41
C ARG A 434 21.63 -36.40 -8.37
N LEU A 435 22.21 -36.03 -7.22
CA LEU A 435 23.00 -34.81 -7.06
C LEU A 435 24.17 -34.74 -8.06
N LYS A 436 24.87 -35.85 -8.31
CA LYS A 436 25.94 -35.90 -9.32
C LYS A 436 25.42 -35.66 -10.76
N GLY A 437 24.23 -36.17 -11.07
CA GLY A 437 23.57 -35.88 -12.34
C GLY A 437 23.17 -34.41 -12.46
N LEU A 438 22.58 -33.86 -11.40
CA LEU A 438 22.18 -32.45 -11.33
C LEU A 438 23.38 -31.51 -11.45
N ALA A 439 24.53 -31.83 -10.84
CA ALA A 439 25.74 -31.03 -10.94
C ALA A 439 26.21 -30.85 -12.40
N LYS A 440 26.07 -31.89 -13.24
CA LYS A 440 26.36 -31.80 -14.68
C LYS A 440 25.35 -30.92 -15.41
N GLU A 441 24.07 -31.04 -15.10
CA GLU A 441 23.01 -30.23 -15.71
C GLU A 441 23.11 -28.75 -15.32
N VAL A 442 23.44 -28.44 -14.06
CA VAL A 442 23.75 -27.09 -13.59
C VAL A 442 24.99 -26.56 -14.31
N GLY A 443 26.02 -27.39 -14.49
CA GLY A 443 27.21 -27.05 -15.26
C GLY A 443 26.91 -26.64 -16.70
N LYS A 444 26.08 -27.39 -17.43
CA LYS A 444 25.62 -27.01 -18.79
C LYS A 444 24.91 -25.67 -18.84
N GLY A 445 24.27 -25.25 -17.74
CA GLY A 445 23.64 -23.93 -17.63
C GLY A 445 24.63 -22.78 -17.75
N LEU A 446 25.93 -23.02 -17.48
CA LEU A 446 26.97 -21.99 -17.54
C LEU A 446 27.44 -21.68 -18.97
N ASP A 447 27.20 -22.57 -19.94
CA ASP A 447 27.71 -22.47 -21.31
C ASP A 447 27.16 -21.25 -22.08
N GLY A 448 26.04 -20.68 -21.64
CA GLY A 448 25.48 -19.44 -22.18
C GLY A 448 25.81 -18.21 -21.31
N SER A 449 25.71 -17.01 -21.87
CA SER A 449 25.78 -15.74 -21.09
C SER A 449 24.42 -15.33 -20.50
N GLY A 450 23.31 -15.85 -21.04
CA GLY A 450 21.95 -15.54 -20.64
C GLY A 450 21.43 -16.33 -19.44
N ALA A 451 20.16 -16.09 -19.11
CA ALA A 451 19.50 -16.78 -18.00
C ALA A 451 19.40 -18.30 -18.24
N PRO A 452 19.48 -19.10 -17.17
CA PRO A 452 19.39 -20.56 -17.29
C PRO A 452 18.04 -20.96 -17.89
N GLY A 453 18.05 -21.95 -18.80
CA GLY A 453 16.83 -22.53 -19.37
C GLY A 453 16.00 -23.30 -18.33
N LYS A 454 14.77 -23.70 -18.70
CA LYS A 454 13.83 -24.39 -17.80
C LYS A 454 14.41 -25.65 -17.14
N ALA A 455 15.19 -26.44 -17.90
CA ALA A 455 15.86 -27.64 -17.40
C ALA A 455 16.94 -27.30 -16.34
N ALA A 456 17.78 -26.30 -16.61
CA ALA A 456 18.80 -25.83 -15.68
C ALA A 456 18.17 -25.26 -14.40
N ARG A 457 17.11 -24.46 -14.49
CA ARG A 457 16.39 -23.93 -13.31
C ARG A 457 15.84 -25.04 -12.41
N LYS A 458 15.20 -26.06 -13.01
CA LYS A 458 14.72 -27.23 -12.26
C LYS A 458 15.88 -27.96 -11.58
N ALA A 459 17.00 -28.11 -12.29
CA ALA A 459 18.18 -28.77 -11.74
C ALA A 459 18.82 -27.97 -10.60
N MET A 460 18.84 -26.64 -10.67
CA MET A 460 19.33 -25.75 -9.63
C MET A 460 18.53 -25.91 -8.34
N ALA A 461 17.20 -25.81 -8.41
CA ALA A 461 16.32 -25.94 -7.24
C ALA A 461 16.44 -27.33 -6.57
N GLU A 462 16.48 -28.39 -7.37
CA GLU A 462 16.63 -29.76 -6.87
C GLU A 462 18.03 -29.99 -6.25
N ALA A 463 19.09 -29.38 -6.81
CA ALA A 463 20.43 -29.46 -6.25
C ALA A 463 20.55 -28.69 -4.92
N GLU A 464 19.95 -27.51 -4.81
CA GLU A 464 19.90 -26.72 -3.58
C GLU A 464 19.18 -27.48 -2.46
N ASP A 465 18.04 -28.11 -2.75
CA ASP A 465 17.29 -28.92 -1.78
C ASP A 465 18.10 -30.13 -1.28
N LEU A 466 18.76 -30.86 -2.19
CA LEU A 466 19.60 -31.99 -1.82
C LEU A 466 20.83 -31.59 -1.00
N LEU A 467 21.39 -30.39 -1.23
CA LEU A 467 22.52 -29.86 -0.47
C LEU A 467 22.16 -29.39 0.95
N ARG A 468 20.87 -29.31 1.31
CA ARG A 468 20.40 -29.05 2.69
C ARG A 468 20.58 -30.25 3.62
N ASP A 469 20.73 -31.46 3.08
CA ASP A 469 21.05 -32.65 3.89
C ASP A 469 22.56 -32.65 4.18
N ASP A 470 22.95 -32.45 5.44
CA ASP A 470 24.34 -32.35 5.89
C ASP A 470 25.19 -33.55 5.47
N ARG A 471 24.59 -34.74 5.36
CA ARG A 471 25.28 -35.97 4.96
C ARG A 471 25.66 -35.94 3.48
N LEU A 472 24.76 -35.44 2.62
CA LEU A 472 25.02 -35.24 1.19
C LEU A 472 25.97 -34.07 0.96
N SER A 473 25.81 -32.99 1.73
CA SER A 473 26.66 -31.80 1.68
C SER A 473 28.11 -32.13 2.05
N GLY A 474 28.32 -32.84 3.17
CA GLY A 474 29.64 -33.31 3.60
C GLY A 474 30.25 -34.37 2.67
N LYS A 475 29.42 -35.13 1.94
CA LYS A 475 29.90 -36.04 0.87
C LYS A 475 30.32 -35.27 -0.39
N ALA A 476 29.54 -34.24 -0.79
CA ALA A 476 29.87 -33.34 -1.90
C ALA A 476 31.19 -32.60 -1.66
N GLU A 477 31.46 -32.22 -0.42
CA GLU A 477 32.69 -31.56 -0.03
C GLU A 477 33.90 -32.50 -0.14
N ARG A 478 33.79 -33.72 0.39
CA ARG A 478 34.85 -34.74 0.30
C ARG A 478 35.18 -35.16 -1.13
N GLU A 479 34.20 -35.16 -2.03
CA GLU A 479 34.42 -35.46 -3.47
C GLU A 479 34.73 -34.21 -4.31
N GLY A 480 34.89 -33.02 -3.70
CA GLY A 480 35.24 -31.79 -4.42
C GLY A 480 34.14 -31.25 -5.34
N ILE A 481 32.89 -31.73 -5.22
CA ILE A 481 31.74 -31.34 -6.03
C ILE A 481 31.06 -30.09 -5.46
N ARG A 482 31.07 -29.92 -4.13
CA ARG A 482 30.35 -28.86 -3.42
C ARG A 482 30.74 -27.47 -3.90
N VAL A 483 32.04 -27.15 -3.88
CA VAL A 483 32.54 -25.80 -4.23
C VAL A 483 32.20 -25.40 -5.67
N PRO A 484 32.50 -26.22 -6.71
CA PRO A 484 32.10 -25.92 -8.08
C PRO A 484 30.58 -25.77 -8.26
N LEU A 485 29.79 -26.65 -7.61
CA LEU A 485 28.33 -26.61 -7.72
C LEU A 485 27.75 -25.35 -7.08
N THR A 486 28.18 -24.99 -5.87
CA THR A 486 27.73 -23.76 -5.20
C THR A 486 28.14 -22.51 -5.98
N ALA A 487 29.34 -22.48 -6.56
CA ALA A 487 29.76 -21.38 -7.43
C ALA A 487 28.89 -21.28 -8.70
N ALA A 488 28.58 -22.41 -9.35
CA ALA A 488 27.70 -22.46 -10.51
C ALA A 488 26.28 -21.99 -10.18
N LEU A 489 25.71 -22.45 -9.05
CA LEU A 489 24.42 -22.00 -8.55
C LEU A 489 24.41 -20.49 -8.32
N GLY A 490 25.44 -19.93 -7.68
CA GLY A 490 25.56 -18.49 -7.43
C GLY A 490 25.57 -17.67 -8.74
N ILE A 491 26.36 -18.10 -9.73
CA ILE A 491 26.43 -17.43 -11.04
C ILE A 491 25.06 -17.47 -11.75
N LEU A 492 24.42 -18.64 -11.78
CA LEU A 492 23.15 -18.81 -12.50
C LEU A 492 21.98 -18.11 -11.79
N ASN A 493 21.95 -18.10 -10.45
CA ASN A 493 20.99 -17.32 -9.67
C ASN A 493 21.17 -15.83 -9.93
N ALA A 494 22.41 -15.32 -9.97
CA ALA A 494 22.67 -13.92 -10.32
C ALA A 494 22.17 -13.57 -11.74
N ARG A 495 22.36 -14.46 -12.73
CA ARG A 495 21.82 -14.28 -14.09
C ARG A 495 20.29 -14.28 -14.11
N LEU A 496 19.66 -15.15 -13.31
CA LEU A 496 18.20 -15.22 -13.19
C LEU A 496 17.64 -13.93 -12.58
N SER A 497 18.18 -13.50 -11.43
CA SER A 497 17.79 -12.25 -10.78
C SER A 497 18.00 -11.03 -11.68
N ARG A 498 19.06 -11.01 -12.49
CA ARG A 498 19.26 -9.97 -13.51
C ARG A 498 18.17 -9.97 -14.57
N GLN A 499 17.77 -11.15 -15.07
CA GLN A 499 16.68 -11.25 -16.05
C GLN A 499 15.35 -10.77 -15.48
N GLU A 500 15.05 -11.14 -14.23
CA GLU A 500 13.85 -10.69 -13.52
C GLU A 500 13.87 -9.16 -13.32
N LEU A 501 15.00 -8.60 -12.89
CA LEU A 501 15.18 -7.16 -12.78
C LEU A 501 14.94 -6.44 -14.11
N ILE A 502 15.48 -6.96 -15.22
CA ILE A 502 15.25 -6.38 -16.56
C ILE A 502 13.76 -6.44 -16.93
N GLY A 503 13.09 -7.57 -16.65
CA GLY A 503 11.64 -7.70 -16.88
C GLY A 503 10.81 -6.74 -16.03
N ASP A 504 11.21 -6.51 -14.77
CA ASP A 504 10.59 -5.53 -13.88
C ASP A 504 10.78 -4.12 -14.41
N LEU A 505 11.99 -3.75 -14.82
CA LEU A 505 12.27 -2.43 -15.40
C LEU A 505 11.48 -2.20 -16.69
N GLN A 506 11.28 -3.21 -17.52
CA GLN A 506 10.43 -3.09 -18.71
C GLN A 506 8.97 -2.83 -18.33
N ARG A 507 8.43 -3.53 -17.32
CA ARG A 507 7.07 -3.29 -16.81
C ARG A 507 6.93 -1.91 -16.17
N ASP A 508 7.91 -1.49 -15.37
CA ASP A 508 7.93 -0.16 -14.77
C ASP A 508 7.95 0.93 -15.84
N ARG A 509 8.72 0.73 -16.91
CA ARG A 509 8.72 1.64 -18.06
C ARG A 509 7.34 1.71 -18.71
N GLU A 510 6.70 0.57 -18.96
CA GLU A 510 5.34 0.57 -19.55
C GLU A 510 4.34 1.31 -18.66
N ALA A 511 4.41 1.11 -17.34
CA ALA A 511 3.60 1.83 -16.37
C ALA A 511 3.89 3.34 -16.40
N LEU A 512 5.16 3.73 -16.42
CA LEU A 512 5.59 5.13 -16.55
C LEU A 512 5.08 5.77 -17.84
N MET A 513 5.13 5.05 -18.97
CA MET A 513 4.62 5.53 -20.26
C MET A 513 3.10 5.68 -20.26
N ALA A 514 2.38 4.78 -19.59
CA ALA A 514 0.93 4.88 -19.41
C ALA A 514 0.56 6.08 -18.53
N GLU A 515 1.31 6.30 -17.44
CA GLU A 515 1.14 7.42 -16.54
C GLU A 515 1.39 8.76 -17.23
N ALA A 516 2.45 8.86 -18.03
CA ALA A 516 2.75 10.03 -18.84
C ALA A 516 1.59 10.40 -19.80
N ARG A 517 0.98 9.38 -20.43
CA ARG A 517 -0.20 9.59 -21.30
C ARG A 517 -1.41 10.06 -20.51
N ARG A 518 -1.62 9.56 -19.29
CA ARG A 518 -2.73 9.93 -18.40
C ARG A 518 -2.62 11.39 -17.97
N GLU A 519 -1.41 11.83 -17.60
CA GLU A 519 -1.12 13.21 -17.18
C GLU A 519 -0.94 14.18 -18.37
N GLY A 520 -0.90 13.66 -19.61
CA GLY A 520 -0.71 14.47 -20.81
C GLY A 520 0.67 15.14 -20.89
N CYS A 521 1.70 14.51 -20.33
CA CYS A 521 3.06 15.04 -20.26
C CYS A 521 4.08 14.07 -20.89
N HIS A 522 5.31 14.55 -21.09
CA HIS A 522 6.41 13.68 -21.50
C HIS A 522 6.80 12.70 -20.36
N PRO A 523 7.24 11.46 -20.65
CA PRO A 523 7.63 10.47 -19.63
C PRO A 523 8.66 10.96 -18.61
N TYR A 524 9.63 11.77 -19.07
CA TYR A 524 10.62 12.45 -18.20
C TYR A 524 9.99 13.32 -17.09
N ARG A 525 8.76 13.79 -17.28
CA ARG A 525 8.01 14.61 -16.32
C ARG A 525 6.89 13.86 -15.62
N ALA A 526 6.71 12.58 -15.93
CA ALA A 526 5.64 11.78 -15.33
C ALA A 526 5.98 11.43 -13.86
N PRO A 527 4.99 11.38 -12.97
CA PRO A 527 5.17 10.87 -11.62
C PRO A 527 5.84 9.49 -11.64
N GLY A 528 6.91 9.33 -10.86
CA GLY A 528 7.65 8.07 -10.77
C GLY A 528 8.85 7.94 -11.72
N TYR A 529 9.13 8.91 -12.59
CA TYR A 529 10.32 8.91 -13.45
C TYR A 529 11.63 8.81 -12.64
N ASP A 530 11.80 9.63 -11.60
CA ASP A 530 13.03 9.63 -10.78
C ASP A 530 13.27 8.28 -10.12
N ARG A 531 12.21 7.70 -9.53
CA ARG A 531 12.24 6.35 -8.93
C ARG A 531 12.57 5.28 -9.96
N PHE A 532 12.04 5.41 -11.18
CA PHE A 532 12.38 4.52 -12.28
C PHE A 532 13.86 4.64 -12.67
N MET A 533 14.39 5.87 -12.77
CA MET A 533 15.79 6.11 -13.11
C MET A 533 16.77 5.64 -12.01
N GLU A 534 16.41 5.77 -10.73
CA GLU A 534 17.18 5.21 -9.61
C GLU A 534 17.28 3.68 -9.72
N ARG A 535 16.15 3.01 -9.98
CA ARG A 535 16.12 1.56 -10.20
C ARG A 535 16.89 1.16 -11.46
N LEU A 536 16.79 1.94 -12.53
CA LEU A 536 17.51 1.70 -13.77
C LEU A 536 19.03 1.83 -13.58
N GLY A 537 19.49 2.82 -12.80
CA GLY A 537 20.89 2.99 -12.44
C GLY A 537 21.47 1.81 -11.66
N SER A 538 20.66 1.11 -10.87
CA SER A 538 21.08 -0.09 -10.12
C SER A 538 21.33 -1.33 -11.00
N ALA A 539 20.83 -1.35 -12.25
CA ALA A 539 20.96 -2.51 -13.15
C ALA A 539 22.30 -2.58 -13.93
N GLY A 540 23.13 -1.53 -13.84
CA GLY A 540 24.46 -1.47 -14.47
C GLY A 540 24.45 -1.24 -15.99
N HIS A 541 25.55 -1.62 -16.67
CA HIS A 541 25.83 -1.22 -18.07
C HIS A 541 25.24 -2.10 -19.17
N ASP A 542 24.75 -3.30 -18.85
CA ASP A 542 24.19 -4.24 -19.83
C ASP A 542 22.66 -4.21 -19.75
N LEU A 543 22.09 -3.16 -20.35
CA LEU A 543 20.66 -2.88 -20.44
C LEU A 543 20.15 -3.14 -21.86
N PRO A 544 18.90 -3.59 -22.02
CA PRO A 544 18.22 -3.60 -23.31
C PRO A 544 18.29 -2.24 -24.05
N PRO A 545 18.34 -2.21 -25.40
CA PRO A 545 18.59 -0.97 -26.16
C PRO A 545 17.62 0.16 -25.86
N ASP A 546 16.37 -0.20 -25.58
CA ASP A 546 15.27 0.69 -25.29
C ASP A 546 15.36 1.31 -23.87
N LEU A 547 15.95 0.61 -22.91
CA LEU A 547 16.30 1.12 -21.58
C LEU A 547 17.61 1.91 -21.59
N SER A 548 18.63 1.43 -22.33
CA SER A 548 19.91 2.14 -22.52
C SER A 548 19.70 3.52 -23.12
N LYS A 549 18.86 3.61 -24.15
CA LYS A 549 18.53 4.88 -24.80
C LYS A 549 17.93 5.91 -23.85
N MET A 550 17.12 5.50 -22.87
CA MET A 550 16.57 6.43 -21.87
C MET A 550 17.66 7.04 -20.98
N VAL A 551 18.69 6.27 -20.65
CA VAL A 551 19.86 6.76 -19.90
C VAL A 551 20.71 7.69 -20.77
N GLU A 552 20.94 7.32 -22.04
CA GLU A 552 21.70 8.13 -23.00
C GLU A 552 21.05 9.48 -23.31
N ASP A 553 19.72 9.53 -23.39
CA ASP A 553 18.97 10.75 -23.69
C ASP A 553 18.85 11.68 -22.46
N LEU A 554 19.07 11.19 -21.24
CA LEU A 554 18.86 11.94 -19.99
C LEU A 554 19.59 13.30 -19.97
N PRO A 555 20.90 13.42 -20.29
CA PRO A 555 21.58 14.71 -20.25
C PRO A 555 20.99 15.73 -21.25
N ARG A 556 20.50 15.26 -22.39
CA ARG A 556 19.85 16.10 -23.41
C ARG A 556 18.49 16.59 -22.91
N LEU A 557 17.71 15.70 -22.29
CA LEU A 557 16.41 16.03 -21.69
C LEU A 557 16.57 17.01 -20.54
N ASP A 558 17.53 16.81 -19.64
CA ASP A 558 17.83 17.73 -18.52
C ASP A 558 18.25 19.13 -19.00
N ALA A 559 19.07 19.20 -20.05
CA ALA A 559 19.47 20.46 -20.65
C ALA A 559 18.27 21.18 -21.26
N ARG A 560 17.47 20.47 -22.07
CA ARG A 560 16.28 21.03 -22.71
C ARG A 560 15.23 21.48 -21.68
N ASP A 561 15.08 20.72 -20.62
CA ASP A 561 14.16 21.04 -19.54
C ASP A 561 14.53 22.32 -18.79
N ARG A 562 15.82 22.50 -18.50
CA ARG A 562 16.34 23.75 -17.92
C ARG A 562 16.10 24.94 -18.84
N GLU A 563 16.32 24.78 -20.15
CA GLU A 563 16.02 25.81 -21.14
C GLU A 563 14.53 26.18 -21.15
N ILE A 564 13.63 25.20 -21.08
CA ILE A 564 12.19 25.43 -21.06
C ILE A 564 11.78 26.17 -19.79
N ARG A 565 12.18 25.69 -18.61
CA ARG A 565 11.85 26.37 -17.33
C ARG A 565 12.41 27.79 -17.30
N GLN A 566 13.62 28.00 -17.82
CA GLN A 566 14.19 29.33 -17.97
C GLN A 566 13.38 30.18 -18.95
N GLY A 567 13.01 29.64 -20.10
CA GLY A 567 12.21 30.34 -21.11
C GLY A 567 10.83 30.73 -20.59
N VAL A 568 10.13 29.84 -19.89
CA VAL A 568 8.84 30.13 -19.24
C VAL A 568 9.01 31.29 -18.25
N ARG A 569 10.02 31.21 -17.36
CA ARG A 569 10.33 32.28 -16.40
C ARG A 569 10.63 33.61 -17.10
N GLU A 570 11.44 33.59 -18.15
CA GLU A 570 11.79 34.81 -18.89
C GLU A 570 10.56 35.50 -19.48
N VAL A 571 9.60 34.72 -20.02
CA VAL A 571 8.34 35.25 -20.57
C VAL A 571 7.44 35.78 -19.46
N THR A 572 7.27 35.04 -18.35
CA THR A 572 6.44 35.47 -17.22
C THR A 572 7.01 36.72 -16.54
N ASP A 573 8.34 36.76 -16.35
CA ASP A 573 9.04 37.90 -15.77
C ASP A 573 8.98 39.10 -16.70
N PHE A 574 8.98 38.86 -18.02
CA PHE A 574 8.80 39.93 -19.00
C PHE A 574 7.40 40.58 -18.89
N VAL A 575 6.35 39.78 -18.66
CA VAL A 575 5.01 40.30 -18.36
C VAL A 575 5.01 41.05 -17.02
N ALA A 576 5.62 40.51 -15.97
CA ALA A 576 5.69 41.16 -14.66
C ALA A 576 6.44 42.51 -14.70
N ARG A 577 7.54 42.60 -15.47
CA ARG A 577 8.28 43.85 -15.68
C ARG A 577 7.42 44.96 -16.28
N ARG A 578 6.46 44.62 -17.14
CA ARG A 578 5.51 45.61 -17.70
C ARG A 578 4.77 46.34 -16.58
N ARG A 579 4.21 45.57 -15.64
CA ARG A 579 3.47 46.07 -14.47
C ARG A 579 4.32 47.01 -13.64
N GLU A 580 5.56 46.61 -13.35
CA GLU A 580 6.49 47.44 -12.58
C GLU A 580 6.82 48.78 -13.24
N ILE A 581 7.01 48.78 -14.57
CA ILE A 581 7.27 49.99 -15.35
C ILE A 581 6.07 50.94 -15.25
N ILE A 582 4.87 50.41 -15.42
CA ILE A 582 3.61 51.17 -15.36
C ILE A 582 3.39 51.76 -13.97
N ASP A 583 3.52 50.95 -12.92
CA ASP A 583 3.34 51.40 -11.54
C ASP A 583 4.34 52.48 -11.14
N ARG A 584 5.60 52.34 -11.57
CA ARG A 584 6.64 53.35 -11.32
C ARG A 584 6.34 54.65 -12.05
N ALA A 585 5.85 54.57 -13.28
CA ALA A 585 5.48 55.75 -14.06
C ALA A 585 4.25 56.45 -13.49
N ALA A 586 3.21 55.70 -13.10
CA ALA A 586 2.00 56.24 -12.49
C ALA A 586 2.30 57.01 -11.20
N ARG A 587 3.31 56.59 -10.42
CA ARG A 587 3.75 57.31 -9.22
C ARG A 587 4.52 58.60 -9.51
N ARG A 588 5.30 58.65 -10.59
CA ARG A 588 6.24 59.76 -10.85
C ARG A 588 5.70 60.79 -11.85
N ARG A 589 4.96 60.32 -12.86
CA ARG A 589 4.46 61.09 -14.00
C ARG A 589 3.12 60.48 -14.46
N PRO A 590 2.05 60.59 -13.65
CA PRO A 590 0.77 59.93 -13.92
C PRO A 590 0.16 60.34 -15.27
N ASP A 591 0.25 61.61 -15.63
CA ASP A 591 -0.49 62.17 -16.77
C ASP A 591 0.37 62.26 -18.05
N ARG A 592 1.49 61.51 -18.12
CA ARG A 592 2.33 61.45 -19.32
C ARG A 592 2.19 60.12 -20.06
N PRO A 593 2.03 60.16 -21.39
CA PRO A 593 2.12 58.98 -22.23
C PRO A 593 3.47 58.25 -22.08
N LEU A 594 3.41 56.94 -21.93
CA LEU A 594 4.58 56.09 -21.67
C LEU A 594 5.44 55.82 -22.93
N GLY A 595 4.83 55.86 -24.12
CA GLY A 595 5.49 55.66 -25.41
C GLY A 595 6.21 56.89 -25.96
N LYS A 596 6.04 58.08 -25.35
CA LYS A 596 6.74 59.31 -25.79
C LYS A 596 8.25 59.23 -25.46
N GLY A 597 9.05 58.92 -26.49
CA GLY A 597 10.51 58.90 -26.47
C GLY A 597 11.06 57.52 -26.80
N ARG A 598 11.81 57.40 -27.90
CA ARG A 598 12.33 56.10 -28.42
C ARG A 598 13.17 55.30 -27.40
N VAL A 599 13.59 55.88 -26.27
CA VAL A 599 14.51 55.25 -25.29
C VAL A 599 13.91 55.12 -23.87
N SER A 600 12.59 55.22 -23.69
CA SER A 600 11.94 54.97 -22.39
C SER A 600 11.96 53.47 -22.01
N SER A 601 11.87 53.15 -20.72
CA SER A 601 11.80 51.74 -20.27
C SER A 601 10.59 51.01 -20.84
N TYR A 602 9.46 51.71 -21.01
CA TYR A 602 8.26 51.16 -21.64
C TYR A 602 8.46 50.94 -23.15
N GLY A 603 9.02 51.93 -23.86
CA GLY A 603 9.31 51.77 -25.30
C GLY A 603 10.35 50.68 -25.61
N ARG A 604 11.30 50.41 -24.69
CA ARG A 604 12.16 49.22 -24.78
C ARG A 604 11.38 47.92 -24.61
N TRP A 605 10.46 47.88 -23.64
CA TRP A 605 9.59 46.73 -23.41
C TRP A 605 8.71 46.45 -24.64
N THR A 606 8.01 47.45 -25.19
CA THR A 606 7.13 47.29 -26.37
C THR A 606 7.88 46.70 -27.57
N ARG A 607 9.11 47.17 -27.85
CA ARG A 607 9.94 46.62 -28.95
C ARG A 607 10.41 45.18 -28.73
N SER A 608 10.53 44.75 -27.47
CA SER A 608 10.94 43.38 -27.13
C SER A 608 9.76 42.41 -27.05
N ALA A 609 8.53 42.90 -26.93
CA ALA A 609 7.34 42.08 -26.76
C ALA A 609 7.11 41.08 -27.92
N PRO A 610 7.23 41.44 -29.22
CA PRO A 610 7.04 40.47 -30.31
C PRO A 610 7.98 39.27 -30.24
N LYS A 611 9.26 39.50 -29.87
CA LYS A 611 10.24 38.43 -29.68
C LYS A 611 9.89 37.51 -28.51
N MET A 612 9.29 38.06 -27.45
CA MET A 612 8.86 37.29 -26.28
C MET A 612 7.59 36.48 -26.58
N ILE A 613 6.68 37.02 -27.39
CA ILE A 613 5.51 36.29 -27.90
C ILE A 613 5.97 35.10 -28.75
N GLU A 614 6.83 35.32 -29.74
CA GLU A 614 7.35 34.26 -30.61
C GLU A 614 8.09 33.19 -29.79
N ARG A 615 8.88 33.60 -28.79
CA ARG A 615 9.55 32.68 -27.87
C ARG A 615 8.54 31.87 -27.05
N GLY A 616 7.52 32.51 -26.49
CA GLY A 616 6.49 31.84 -25.71
C GLY A 616 5.67 30.86 -26.55
N GLU A 617 5.29 31.21 -27.76
CA GLU A 617 4.57 30.31 -28.69
C GLU A 617 5.41 29.10 -29.08
N ARG A 618 6.72 29.29 -29.26
CA ARG A 618 7.66 28.19 -29.51
C ARG A 618 7.77 27.26 -28.31
N LEU A 619 7.86 27.81 -27.10
CA LEU A 619 7.89 27.03 -25.85
C LEU A 619 6.57 26.27 -25.63
N ALA A 620 5.42 26.86 -25.97
CA ALA A 620 4.10 26.25 -25.83
C ALA A 620 3.93 24.98 -26.69
N ARG A 621 4.71 24.84 -27.77
CA ARG A 621 4.74 23.65 -28.64
C ARG A 621 5.72 22.58 -28.16
N ASP A 622 6.52 22.84 -27.13
CA ASP A 622 7.55 21.91 -26.69
C ASP A 622 6.92 20.71 -25.94
N PRO A 623 7.21 19.46 -26.33
CA PRO A 623 6.65 18.27 -25.68
C PRO A 623 7.00 18.13 -24.21
N LEU A 624 8.12 18.71 -23.74
CA LEU A 624 8.57 18.62 -22.35
C LEU A 624 7.86 19.62 -21.43
N LEU A 625 7.05 20.53 -21.98
CA LEU A 625 6.32 21.52 -21.20
C LEU A 625 5.24 20.86 -20.35
N THR A 626 5.32 21.05 -19.03
CA THR A 626 4.35 20.49 -18.08
C THR A 626 2.97 21.14 -18.26
N PRO A 627 1.87 20.48 -17.86
CA PRO A 627 0.52 21.08 -17.92
C PRO A 627 0.41 22.41 -17.14
N ASP A 628 1.04 22.49 -15.97
CA ASP A 628 1.03 23.71 -15.15
C ASP A 628 1.88 24.84 -15.74
N ASP A 629 3.07 24.53 -16.26
CA ASP A 629 3.90 25.51 -16.96
C ASP A 629 3.22 25.97 -18.24
N ARG A 630 2.52 25.08 -18.95
CA ARG A 630 1.72 25.40 -20.13
C ARG A 630 0.61 26.39 -19.78
N LYS A 631 -0.18 26.10 -18.74
CA LYS A 631 -1.22 27.02 -18.27
C LYS A 631 -0.65 28.38 -17.87
N THR A 632 0.51 28.39 -17.21
CA THR A 632 1.21 29.62 -16.80
C THR A 632 1.68 30.42 -18.02
N LEU A 633 2.27 29.73 -19.00
CA LEU A 633 2.76 30.33 -20.23
C LEU A 633 1.63 30.85 -21.11
N GLU A 634 0.53 30.09 -21.25
CA GLU A 634 -0.67 30.50 -21.98
C GLU A 634 -1.29 31.77 -21.37
N LYS A 635 -1.34 31.88 -20.04
CA LYS A 635 -1.76 33.11 -19.35
C LYS A 635 -0.83 34.28 -19.65
N ALA A 636 0.48 34.07 -19.61
CA ALA A 636 1.45 35.11 -19.93
C ALA A 636 1.33 35.57 -21.40
N LEU A 637 1.19 34.62 -22.33
CA LEU A 637 0.96 34.89 -23.75
C LEU A 637 -0.36 35.63 -23.98
N ALA A 638 -1.45 35.22 -23.33
CA ALA A 638 -2.72 35.92 -23.41
C ALA A 638 -2.59 37.38 -22.94
N ARG A 639 -1.83 37.64 -21.87
CA ARG A 639 -1.54 39.01 -21.40
C ARG A 639 -0.66 39.79 -22.37
N LEU A 640 0.29 39.15 -23.07
CA LEU A 640 1.12 39.81 -24.08
C LEU A 640 0.33 40.13 -25.35
N HIS A 641 -0.53 39.22 -25.81
CA HIS A 641 -1.42 39.41 -26.96
C HIS A 641 -2.52 40.44 -26.69
N ALA A 642 -3.05 40.45 -25.46
CA ALA A 642 -4.04 41.44 -25.03
C ALA A 642 -3.41 42.79 -24.64
N ALA A 643 -2.08 42.93 -24.64
CA ALA A 643 -1.43 44.20 -24.39
C ALA A 643 -1.73 45.13 -25.59
N PRO A 644 -2.54 46.19 -25.42
CA PRO A 644 -2.90 47.03 -26.55
C PRO A 644 -1.70 47.89 -26.96
N ASP A 645 -1.76 48.46 -28.17
CA ASP A 645 -0.85 49.52 -28.61
C ASP A 645 -1.13 50.78 -27.78
N THR A 646 -0.57 50.77 -26.57
CA THR A 646 -0.88 51.67 -25.45
C THR A 646 0.19 52.74 -25.29
N ASP A 647 1.07 52.87 -26.28
CA ASP A 647 2.15 53.86 -26.29
C ASP A 647 1.62 55.30 -26.13
N ALA A 648 0.35 55.52 -26.46
CA ALA A 648 -0.36 56.79 -26.32
C ALA A 648 -1.14 56.98 -25.00
N LEU A 649 -1.40 55.92 -24.22
CA LEU A 649 -2.04 56.04 -22.91
C LEU A 649 -1.08 56.64 -21.89
N ASP A 650 -1.60 57.53 -21.03
CA ASP A 650 -0.88 57.98 -19.86
C ASP A 650 -0.73 56.86 -18.81
N ALA A 651 0.23 57.03 -17.90
CA ALA A 651 0.56 56.00 -16.93
C ALA A 651 -0.57 55.72 -15.92
N ARG A 652 -1.44 56.68 -15.62
CA ARG A 652 -2.58 56.51 -14.72
C ARG A 652 -3.64 55.64 -15.38
N SER A 653 -4.05 55.99 -16.60
CA SER A 653 -5.04 55.25 -17.38
C SER A 653 -4.59 53.81 -17.63
N LEU A 654 -3.31 53.60 -17.97
CA LEU A 654 -2.77 52.26 -18.19
C LEU A 654 -2.70 51.42 -16.90
N LYS A 655 -2.44 52.04 -15.74
CA LYS A 655 -2.48 51.36 -14.45
C LYS A 655 -3.89 50.93 -14.08
N THR A 656 -4.88 51.79 -14.29
CA THR A 656 -6.31 51.49 -14.08
C THR A 656 -6.74 50.33 -14.96
N TRP A 657 -6.37 50.37 -16.25
CA TRP A 657 -6.63 49.30 -17.21
C TRP A 657 -6.08 47.94 -16.76
N GLU A 658 -4.79 47.85 -16.41
CA GLU A 658 -4.22 46.59 -15.93
C GLU A 658 -4.84 46.13 -14.59
N GLY A 659 -5.24 47.07 -13.72
CA GLY A 659 -5.99 46.74 -12.50
C GLY A 659 -7.39 46.17 -12.78
N ILE A 660 -8.01 46.55 -13.90
CA ILE A 660 -9.25 45.93 -14.36
C ILE A 660 -8.97 44.50 -14.89
N LEU A 661 -7.93 44.31 -15.70
CA LEU A 661 -7.56 42.99 -16.20
C LEU A 661 -7.18 42.00 -15.09
N ASP A 662 -6.43 42.45 -14.08
CA ASP A 662 -6.06 41.62 -12.92
C ASP A 662 -7.29 41.19 -12.12
N ARG A 663 -8.25 42.10 -11.91
CA ARG A 663 -9.52 41.77 -11.24
C ARG A 663 -10.38 40.85 -12.09
N ALA A 664 -10.43 41.04 -13.40
CA ALA A 664 -11.14 40.16 -14.32
C ALA A 664 -10.62 38.73 -14.24
N GLU A 665 -9.29 38.56 -14.22
CA GLU A 665 -8.68 37.24 -14.06
C GLU A 665 -8.96 36.63 -12.69
N LYS A 666 -8.82 37.42 -11.61
CA LYS A 666 -9.08 36.97 -10.24
C LYS A 666 -10.52 36.50 -10.05
N GLU A 667 -11.47 37.20 -10.66
CA GLU A 667 -12.89 36.89 -10.59
C GLU A 667 -13.37 35.89 -11.66
N GLY A 668 -12.46 35.41 -12.51
CA GLY A 668 -12.76 34.44 -13.59
C GLY A 668 -13.76 34.97 -14.62
N CYS A 669 -13.66 36.24 -14.98
CA CYS A 669 -14.68 36.93 -15.78
C CYS A 669 -14.10 37.77 -16.92
N HIS A 670 -14.98 38.23 -17.80
CA HIS A 670 -14.58 39.22 -18.80
C HIS A 670 -14.40 40.60 -18.13
N ARG A 671 -13.45 41.41 -18.62
CA ARG A 671 -13.13 42.74 -18.09
C ARG A 671 -14.33 43.68 -17.93
N PHE A 672 -15.37 43.49 -18.75
CA PHE A 672 -16.64 44.21 -18.69
C PHE A 672 -17.39 44.05 -17.37
N PHE A 673 -17.21 42.93 -16.67
CA PHE A 673 -17.91 42.63 -15.42
C PHE A 673 -17.17 43.13 -14.18
N VAL A 674 -16.01 43.74 -14.38
CA VAL A 674 -15.20 44.27 -13.29
C VAL A 674 -15.72 45.66 -12.94
N GLU A 675 -15.97 45.86 -11.65
CA GLU A 675 -16.38 47.15 -11.11
C GLU A 675 -15.38 48.25 -11.48
N GLY A 676 -15.89 49.31 -12.11
CA GLY A 676 -15.09 50.45 -12.58
C GLY A 676 -14.67 50.38 -14.05
N TYR A 677 -14.96 49.31 -14.80
CA TYR A 677 -14.73 49.27 -16.25
C TYR A 677 -15.56 50.32 -17.00
N ASP A 678 -16.86 50.42 -16.72
CA ASP A 678 -17.74 51.42 -17.33
C ASP A 678 -17.29 52.87 -17.04
N ALA A 679 -16.78 53.11 -15.82
CA ALA A 679 -16.23 54.40 -15.43
C ALA A 679 -14.95 54.71 -16.21
N PHE A 680 -14.06 53.72 -16.35
CA PHE A 680 -12.83 53.83 -17.13
C PHE A 680 -13.10 54.15 -18.60
N VAL A 681 -14.05 53.47 -19.25
CA VAL A 681 -14.41 53.76 -20.66
C VAL A 681 -15.00 55.17 -20.80
N LYS A 682 -15.82 55.62 -19.85
CA LYS A 682 -16.34 57.01 -19.85
C LYS A 682 -15.23 58.06 -19.65
N GLU A 683 -14.23 57.76 -18.83
CA GLU A 683 -13.06 58.64 -18.63
C GLU A 683 -12.19 58.72 -19.90
N LEU A 684 -12.01 57.60 -20.62
CA LEU A 684 -11.32 57.59 -21.92
C LEU A 684 -12.03 58.48 -22.95
N ASP A 685 -13.36 58.50 -22.94
CA ASP A 685 -14.18 59.29 -23.85
C ASP A 685 -14.17 60.80 -23.54
N ALA A 686 -14.04 61.15 -22.25
CA ALA A 686 -14.02 62.53 -21.78
C ALA A 686 -12.67 63.23 -22.03
N ALA A 687 -11.61 62.47 -22.33
CA ALA A 687 -10.25 62.99 -22.55
C ALA A 687 -9.74 62.68 -23.97
N PRO A 688 -10.31 63.28 -25.03
CA PRO A 688 -9.84 63.07 -26.40
C PRO A 688 -8.38 63.52 -26.52
N SER A 689 -7.48 62.58 -26.77
CA SER A 689 -6.08 62.89 -27.02
C SER A 689 -5.87 63.19 -28.50
N GLY A 690 -4.89 64.05 -28.81
CA GLY A 690 -4.45 64.29 -30.19
C GLY A 690 -3.70 63.12 -30.84
N SER A 691 -3.60 61.95 -30.19
CA SER A 691 -2.93 60.74 -30.73
C SER A 691 -3.93 59.82 -31.44
N PRO A 692 -3.69 59.48 -32.72
CA PRO A 692 -4.49 58.50 -33.47
C PRO A 692 -4.53 57.10 -32.85
N GLU A 693 -3.49 56.70 -32.12
CA GLU A 693 -3.39 55.41 -31.43
C GLU A 693 -4.31 55.36 -30.21
N PHE A 694 -4.32 56.41 -29.39
CA PHE A 694 -5.23 56.54 -28.24
C PHE A 694 -6.70 56.50 -28.69
N ASN A 695 -7.03 57.26 -29.74
CA ASN A 695 -8.41 57.34 -30.24
C ASN A 695 -8.88 55.99 -30.80
N ARG A 696 -8.01 55.22 -31.48
CA ARG A 696 -8.33 53.85 -31.91
C ARG A 696 -8.60 52.91 -30.73
N PHE A 697 -7.78 52.96 -29.69
CA PHE A 697 -7.98 52.16 -28.48
C PHE A 697 -9.30 52.51 -27.78
N ALA A 698 -9.58 53.80 -27.56
CA ALA A 698 -10.81 54.26 -26.91
C ALA A 698 -12.07 53.89 -27.70
N VAL A 699 -12.03 54.03 -29.04
CA VAL A 699 -13.14 53.62 -29.92
C VAL A 699 -13.37 52.11 -29.88
N GLY A 700 -12.31 51.30 -29.85
CA GLY A 700 -12.41 49.84 -29.73
C GLY A 700 -13.11 49.40 -28.44
N GLU A 701 -12.65 49.89 -27.28
CA GLU A 701 -13.26 49.56 -25.99
C GLU A 701 -14.71 50.05 -25.88
N ARG A 702 -15.04 51.20 -26.49
CA ARG A 702 -16.41 51.70 -26.56
C ARG A 702 -17.32 50.79 -27.38
N SER A 703 -16.87 50.35 -28.55
CA SER A 703 -17.61 49.42 -29.41
C SER A 703 -17.91 48.13 -28.66
N GLU A 704 -16.89 47.57 -28.00
CA GLU A 704 -17.03 46.35 -27.21
C GLU A 704 -18.02 46.49 -26.05
N LEU A 705 -17.98 47.62 -25.32
CA LEU A 705 -18.93 47.90 -24.24
C LEU A 705 -20.37 48.02 -24.76
N TRP A 706 -20.58 48.70 -25.89
CA TRP A 706 -21.90 48.84 -26.52
C TRP A 706 -22.45 47.50 -27.02
N ASP A 707 -21.61 46.70 -27.69
CA ASP A 707 -21.96 45.36 -28.13
C ASP A 707 -22.37 44.45 -26.97
N MET A 708 -21.75 44.67 -25.80
CA MET A 708 -22.05 43.91 -24.61
C MET A 708 -23.36 44.34 -23.92
N GLN A 709 -23.58 45.65 -23.81
CA GLN A 709 -24.83 46.21 -23.28
C GLN A 709 -26.03 45.81 -24.16
N ALA A 710 -25.85 45.78 -25.48
CA ALA A 710 -26.84 45.28 -26.42
C ALA A 710 -27.16 43.79 -26.20
N GLY A 711 -26.14 42.95 -25.98
CA GLY A 711 -26.32 41.53 -25.65
C GLY A 711 -27.11 41.30 -24.35
N GLN A 712 -26.79 42.05 -23.28
CA GLN A 712 -27.52 41.97 -22.01
C GLN A 712 -28.97 42.45 -22.12
N ALA A 713 -29.24 43.47 -22.93
CA ALA A 713 -30.60 43.93 -23.20
C ALA A 713 -31.40 42.83 -23.94
N ARG A 714 -30.75 42.11 -24.87
CA ARG A 714 -31.35 41.00 -25.61
C ARG A 714 -31.69 39.81 -24.71
N VAL A 715 -30.81 39.41 -23.79
CA VAL A 715 -31.09 38.34 -22.82
C VAL A 715 -32.27 38.72 -21.89
N ARG A 716 -32.31 39.97 -21.41
CA ARG A 716 -33.44 40.47 -20.59
C ARG A 716 -34.76 40.52 -21.36
N PHE A 717 -34.70 40.85 -22.65
CA PHE A 717 -35.87 40.84 -23.52
C PHE A 717 -36.43 39.42 -23.71
N VAL A 718 -35.56 38.44 -23.98
CA VAL A 718 -35.92 37.02 -24.12
C VAL A 718 -36.54 36.48 -22.83
N ASP A 719 -35.98 36.81 -21.66
CA ASP A 719 -36.49 36.35 -20.36
C ASP A 719 -37.90 36.93 -20.07
N ARG A 720 -38.16 38.18 -20.46
CA ARG A 720 -39.46 38.84 -20.31
C ARG A 720 -40.54 38.24 -21.21
N ASP A 721 -40.22 37.98 -22.47
CA ASP A 721 -41.16 37.41 -23.45
C ASP A 721 -41.45 35.93 -23.13
N LEU A 722 -40.45 35.21 -22.61
CA LEU A 722 -40.59 33.85 -22.10
C LEU A 722 -41.44 33.79 -20.82
N ALA A 723 -41.25 34.71 -19.88
CA ALA A 723 -42.11 34.85 -18.71
C ALA A 723 -43.56 35.20 -19.10
N ARG A 724 -43.75 35.96 -20.19
CA ARG A 724 -45.09 36.25 -20.76
C ARG A 724 -45.73 35.00 -21.35
N ALA A 725 -44.99 34.21 -22.12
CA ALA A 725 -45.47 32.96 -22.70
C ALA A 725 -45.82 31.90 -21.63
N LEU A 726 -45.05 31.84 -20.54
CA LEU A 726 -45.33 30.95 -19.40
C LEU A 726 -46.53 31.41 -18.56
N ARG A 727 -46.75 32.72 -18.37
CA ARG A 727 -47.98 33.22 -17.74
C ARG A 727 -49.23 32.86 -18.53
N GLN A 728 -49.20 33.01 -19.86
CA GLN A 728 -50.28 32.59 -20.76
C GLN A 728 -50.54 31.08 -20.76
N ARG A 729 -49.59 30.26 -20.27
CA ARG A 729 -49.75 28.81 -20.08
C ARG A 729 -50.49 28.49 -18.78
N ASP A 730 -50.19 29.21 -17.71
CA ASP A 730 -50.71 28.95 -16.36
C ASP A 730 -52.12 29.55 -16.17
N GLU A 731 -52.44 30.61 -16.92
CA GLU A 731 -53.80 31.13 -17.09
C GLU A 731 -54.58 30.22 -18.06
N GLY A 732 -55.19 29.16 -17.51
CA GLY A 732 -55.92 28.14 -18.27
C GLY A 732 -56.89 28.71 -19.34
N GLY A 733 -57.10 27.91 -20.40
CA GLY A 733 -57.69 28.28 -21.69
C GLY A 733 -59.07 28.96 -21.75
N SER A 734 -59.67 29.39 -20.64
CA SER A 734 -60.88 30.21 -20.62
C SER A 734 -60.62 31.68 -20.99
N ALA A 735 -59.44 32.24 -20.68
CA ALA A 735 -59.06 33.59 -21.15
C ALA A 735 -58.67 33.60 -22.65
N PHE A 736 -58.23 32.45 -23.19
CA PHE A 736 -57.81 32.30 -24.58
C PHE A 736 -58.96 32.44 -25.60
N VAL A 737 -60.19 32.09 -25.21
CA VAL A 737 -61.38 32.27 -26.08
C VAL A 737 -61.75 33.76 -26.18
N ALA A 738 -61.39 34.58 -25.19
CA ALA A 738 -61.72 36.01 -25.16
C ALA A 738 -60.73 36.89 -25.96
N GLU A 739 -59.46 36.50 -26.05
CA GLU A 739 -58.41 37.21 -26.80
C GLU A 739 -57.81 36.33 -27.90
N MET A 740 -58.50 36.17 -29.03
CA MET A 740 -57.99 35.37 -30.14
C MET A 740 -56.70 35.95 -30.75
N HIS A 741 -55.55 35.33 -30.45
CA HIS A 741 -54.33 35.43 -31.25
C HIS A 741 -54.28 34.27 -32.28
N PRO A 742 -54.16 34.53 -33.60
CA PRO A 742 -54.09 33.46 -34.60
C PRO A 742 -52.92 32.51 -34.34
N TYR A 743 -53.15 31.19 -34.38
CA TYR A 743 -52.12 30.16 -34.17
C TYR A 743 -50.82 30.39 -34.98
N PRO A 744 -50.86 30.88 -36.25
CA PRO A 744 -49.64 31.20 -36.99
C PRO A 744 -48.80 32.34 -36.40
N ARG A 745 -49.40 33.26 -35.66
CA ARG A 745 -48.68 34.36 -35.00
C ARG A 745 -47.99 33.86 -33.72
N TRP A 746 -48.71 33.10 -32.91
CA TRP A 746 -48.18 32.48 -31.70
C TRP A 746 -47.02 31.51 -32.01
N LYS A 747 -47.19 30.64 -33.01
CA LYS A 747 -46.14 29.71 -33.45
C LYS A 747 -44.87 30.45 -33.89
N ARG A 748 -45.01 31.54 -34.65
CA ARG A 748 -43.85 32.35 -35.11
C ARG A 748 -43.12 33.05 -33.97
N GLU A 749 -43.84 33.57 -32.99
CA GLU A 749 -43.24 34.23 -31.81
C GLU A 749 -42.51 33.20 -30.92
N ALA A 750 -43.08 32.01 -30.73
CA ALA A 750 -42.44 30.90 -30.01
C ALA A 750 -41.18 30.39 -30.72
N GLU A 751 -41.24 30.18 -32.04
CA GLU A 751 -40.09 29.74 -32.85
C GLU A 751 -38.97 30.79 -32.89
N ARG A 752 -39.32 32.09 -32.97
CA ARG A 752 -38.36 33.19 -32.89
C ARG A 752 -37.61 33.20 -31.55
N THR A 753 -38.35 33.06 -30.45
CA THR A 753 -37.77 33.03 -29.09
C THR A 753 -36.81 31.84 -28.92
N VAL A 754 -37.15 30.67 -29.47
CA VAL A 754 -36.27 29.49 -29.49
C VAL A 754 -35.04 29.70 -30.38
N GLY A 755 -35.18 30.39 -31.51
CA GLY A 755 -34.07 30.76 -32.40
C GLY A 755 -33.07 31.66 -31.68
N GLU A 756 -33.54 32.71 -31.01
CA GLU A 756 -32.67 33.63 -30.25
C GLU A 756 -31.96 32.93 -29.09
N LEU A 757 -32.63 32.01 -28.38
CA LEU A 757 -32.00 31.17 -27.36
C LEU A 757 -30.93 30.24 -27.94
N ARG A 758 -31.17 29.70 -29.14
CA ARG A 758 -30.20 28.84 -29.83
C ARG A 758 -28.98 29.63 -30.26
N ASP A 759 -29.15 30.84 -30.77
CA ASP A 759 -28.03 31.71 -31.17
C ASP A 759 -27.14 32.03 -29.97
N VAL A 760 -27.74 32.36 -28.82
CA VAL A 760 -27.00 32.59 -27.55
C VAL A 760 -26.26 31.34 -27.07
N LEU A 761 -26.83 30.14 -27.24
CA LEU A 761 -26.21 28.87 -26.85
C LEU A 761 -25.17 28.36 -27.87
N SER A 762 -25.17 28.89 -29.09
CA SER A 762 -24.28 28.46 -30.19
C SER A 762 -23.05 29.36 -30.33
N ASP A 763 -23.17 30.65 -30.01
CA ASP A 763 -22.06 31.61 -29.98
C ASP A 763 -21.26 31.48 -28.66
N ARG A 764 -20.52 30.38 -28.56
CA ARG A 764 -19.73 30.02 -27.39
C ARG A 764 -18.61 31.01 -27.07
N GLU A 765 -17.99 31.58 -28.09
CA GLU A 765 -16.94 32.58 -27.95
C GLU A 765 -17.43 33.83 -27.21
N ARG A 766 -18.69 34.23 -27.45
CA ARG A 766 -19.33 35.39 -26.83
C ARG A 766 -19.99 35.11 -25.48
N TYR A 767 -20.55 33.91 -25.25
CA TYR A 767 -21.42 33.65 -24.09
C TYR A 767 -20.95 32.55 -23.11
N ASP A 768 -19.89 31.77 -23.39
CA ASP A 768 -19.48 30.65 -22.51
C ASP A 768 -19.12 31.12 -21.09
N ARG A 769 -18.45 32.27 -20.95
CA ARG A 769 -18.10 32.85 -19.64
C ARG A 769 -19.33 33.31 -18.84
N HIS A 770 -20.42 33.64 -19.52
CA HIS A 770 -21.71 33.98 -18.91
C HIS A 770 -22.46 32.77 -18.38
N LEU A 771 -22.52 31.73 -19.21
CA LEU A 771 -23.17 30.47 -18.88
C LEU A 771 -22.46 29.75 -17.72
N ALA A 772 -21.14 29.89 -17.62
CA ALA A 772 -20.31 29.30 -16.56
C ALA A 772 -20.49 29.96 -15.17
N ARG A 773 -20.85 31.24 -15.11
CA ARG A 773 -20.92 32.02 -13.85
C ARG A 773 -22.23 31.87 -13.08
N VAL A 774 -23.30 31.45 -13.74
CA VAL A 774 -24.60 31.21 -13.11
C VAL A 774 -24.89 29.71 -13.14
N PRO A 775 -24.71 28.99 -12.01
CA PRO A 775 -24.93 27.55 -11.96
C PRO A 775 -26.30 27.16 -12.52
N GLY A 776 -26.30 26.24 -13.47
CA GLY A 776 -27.52 25.73 -14.09
C GLY A 776 -28.25 26.69 -15.03
N LEU A 777 -27.69 27.85 -15.39
CA LEU A 777 -28.30 28.76 -16.38
C LEU A 777 -28.37 28.13 -17.77
N GLU A 778 -27.29 27.55 -18.28
CA GLU A 778 -27.28 26.85 -19.57
C GLU A 778 -28.32 25.72 -19.60
N ARG A 779 -28.38 24.94 -18.52
CA ARG A 779 -29.37 23.86 -18.35
C ARG A 779 -30.79 24.40 -18.33
N ARG A 780 -31.05 25.51 -17.64
CA ARG A 780 -32.35 26.19 -17.60
C ARG A 780 -32.74 26.73 -18.97
N LEU A 781 -31.85 27.42 -19.67
CA LEU A 781 -32.11 27.94 -21.02
C LEU A 781 -32.41 26.80 -22.01
N ARG A 782 -31.65 25.69 -21.96
CA ARG A 782 -31.93 24.49 -22.76
C ARG A 782 -33.26 23.84 -22.39
N GLY A 783 -33.55 23.69 -21.10
CA GLY A 783 -34.80 23.13 -20.61
C GLY A 783 -36.02 23.99 -20.98
N MET A 784 -35.89 25.32 -20.94
CA MET A 784 -36.93 26.26 -21.33
C MET A 784 -37.18 26.23 -22.84
N ALA A 785 -36.12 26.20 -23.67
CA ALA A 785 -36.27 26.06 -25.11
C ALA A 785 -36.97 24.73 -25.48
N ALA A 786 -36.63 23.64 -24.80
CA ALA A 786 -37.29 22.35 -24.98
C ALA A 786 -38.78 22.39 -24.58
N ALA A 787 -39.11 22.98 -23.42
CA ALA A 787 -40.47 23.10 -22.92
C ALA A 787 -41.37 23.93 -23.85
N VAL A 788 -40.85 25.02 -24.44
CA VAL A 788 -41.60 25.84 -25.42
C VAL A 788 -41.87 25.04 -26.70
N LEU A 789 -40.88 24.32 -27.23
CA LEU A 789 -41.05 23.47 -28.41
C LEU A 789 -42.04 22.32 -28.17
N GLU A 790 -42.00 21.71 -27.00
CA GLU A 790 -42.92 20.65 -26.61
C GLU A 790 -44.35 21.17 -26.45
N THR A 791 -44.53 22.37 -25.90
CA THR A 791 -45.83 23.04 -25.81
C THR A 791 -46.41 23.37 -27.18
N VAL A 792 -45.57 23.86 -28.11
CA VAL A 792 -45.97 24.07 -29.51
C VAL A 792 -46.43 22.78 -30.17
N ARG A 793 -45.73 21.66 -29.91
CA ARG A 793 -46.12 20.34 -30.45
C ARG A 793 -47.42 19.81 -29.83
N ARG A 794 -47.57 19.90 -28.51
CA ARG A 794 -48.71 19.38 -27.75
C ARG A 794 -50.00 20.14 -28.04
N ASP A 795 -49.94 21.46 -28.08
CA ASP A 795 -51.13 22.30 -28.22
C ASP A 795 -51.51 22.57 -29.68
N ALA A 796 -50.63 22.25 -30.65
CA ALA A 796 -50.88 22.45 -32.07
C ALA A 796 -52.15 21.75 -32.63
N PRO A 797 -52.49 20.50 -32.27
CA PRO A 797 -53.68 19.82 -32.79
C PRO A 797 -54.96 20.52 -32.30
N VAL A 798 -55.07 20.74 -30.99
CA VAL A 798 -56.22 21.40 -30.36
C VAL A 798 -56.39 22.84 -30.87
N ARG A 799 -55.30 23.59 -31.01
CA ARG A 799 -55.35 24.98 -31.52
C ARG A 799 -55.73 25.05 -33.00
N LYS A 800 -55.32 24.08 -33.82
CA LYS A 800 -55.77 23.95 -35.22
C LYS A 800 -57.25 23.58 -35.31
N GLU A 801 -57.73 22.71 -34.43
CA GLU A 801 -59.14 22.32 -34.36
C GLU A 801 -60.05 23.48 -33.94
N VAL A 802 -59.66 24.25 -32.91
CA VAL A 802 -60.40 25.46 -32.50
C VAL A 802 -60.41 26.51 -33.61
N GLU A 803 -59.28 26.73 -34.29
CA GLU A 803 -59.22 27.65 -35.43
C GLU A 803 -60.10 27.16 -36.61
N ALA A 804 -60.12 25.86 -36.88
CA ALA A 804 -60.99 25.28 -37.91
C ALA A 804 -62.47 25.38 -37.54
N ALA A 805 -62.83 25.13 -36.27
CA ALA A 805 -64.19 25.29 -35.76
C ALA A 805 -64.66 26.74 -35.82
N TYR A 806 -63.80 27.70 -35.46
CA TYR A 806 -64.08 29.12 -35.58
C TYR A 806 -64.24 29.55 -37.04
N ARG A 807 -63.37 29.09 -37.95
CA ARG A 807 -63.53 29.35 -39.39
C ARG A 807 -64.83 28.78 -39.93
N ALA A 808 -65.20 27.57 -39.53
CA ALA A 808 -66.48 26.95 -39.89
C ALA A 808 -67.68 27.70 -39.30
N GLN A 809 -67.57 28.24 -38.09
CA GLN A 809 -68.60 29.10 -37.49
C GLN A 809 -68.73 30.42 -38.26
N MET A 810 -67.62 31.08 -38.58
CA MET A 810 -67.64 32.32 -39.35
C MET A 810 -68.15 32.11 -40.78
N GLU A 811 -67.84 30.97 -41.40
CA GLU A 811 -68.42 30.59 -42.70
C GLU A 811 -69.92 30.32 -42.60
N ARG A 812 -70.37 29.61 -41.55
CA ARG A 812 -71.80 29.43 -41.26
C ARG A 812 -72.52 30.75 -40.97
N GLU A 813 -71.90 31.68 -40.25
CA GLU A 813 -72.47 33.01 -39.99
C GLU A 813 -72.55 33.82 -41.28
N ARG A 814 -71.53 33.78 -42.14
CA ARG A 814 -71.57 34.41 -43.48
C ARG A 814 -72.59 33.76 -44.41
N GLU A 815 -72.79 32.46 -44.30
CA GLU A 815 -73.80 31.71 -45.05
C GLU A 815 -75.21 31.98 -44.52
N LEU A 816 -75.38 32.11 -43.19
CA LEU A 816 -76.60 32.56 -42.56
C LEU A 816 -76.91 34.03 -42.88
N GLU A 817 -75.92 34.91 -43.02
CA GLU A 817 -76.10 36.28 -43.52
C GLU A 817 -76.53 36.29 -45.00
N ARG A 818 -76.01 35.36 -45.82
CA ARG A 818 -76.47 35.15 -47.20
C ARG A 818 -77.90 34.61 -47.26
N ILE A 819 -78.30 33.71 -46.36
CA ILE A 819 -79.65 33.13 -46.28
C ILE A 819 -80.67 34.08 -45.63
N ARG A 820 -80.27 34.87 -44.63
CA ARG A 820 -81.08 35.92 -43.98
C ARG A 820 -81.27 37.18 -44.84
N SER A 821 -80.60 37.24 -45.99
CA SER A 821 -80.82 38.26 -47.01
C SER A 821 -81.52 37.68 -48.26
N PRO A 822 -82.76 37.19 -48.21
CA PRO A 822 -83.62 37.25 -49.38
C PRO A 822 -84.11 38.69 -49.51
N SER A 823 -83.60 39.38 -50.53
CA SER A 823 -84.01 40.73 -50.97
C SER A 823 -83.44 41.93 -50.20
N ARG A 824 -82.35 42.46 -50.75
CA ARG A 824 -82.26 43.90 -51.00
C ARG A 824 -82.08 44.16 -52.50
N TYR A 825 -83.19 44.60 -53.09
CA TYR A 825 -83.28 45.59 -54.16
C TYR A 825 -82.82 45.18 -55.58
N MET A 826 -83.76 44.57 -56.31
CA MET A 826 -84.25 45.22 -57.53
C MET A 826 -85.06 46.46 -57.12
N GLY A 827 -84.56 47.62 -57.52
CA GLY A 827 -85.16 48.95 -57.42
C GLY A 827 -84.10 49.90 -57.96
N ALA A 828 -83.93 50.03 -59.28
CA ALA A 828 -84.79 50.82 -60.17
C ALA A 828 -84.86 52.28 -59.74
N GLU A 829 -83.91 53.08 -60.25
CA GLU A 829 -84.18 54.24 -61.11
C GLU A 829 -83.42 53.88 -62.41
N ILE A 830 -84.06 53.56 -63.52
CA ILE A 830 -84.76 54.47 -64.43
C ILE A 830 -84.04 55.83 -64.48
N ASP A 831 -82.97 55.83 -65.26
CA ASP A 831 -82.55 57.00 -66.02
C ASP A 831 -83.38 57.08 -67.31
N ILE A 832 -83.59 58.32 -67.72
CA ILE A 832 -84.67 58.85 -68.54
C ILE A 832 -84.28 58.81 -70.03
N GLY A 833 -85.21 58.39 -70.89
CA GLY A 833 -85.17 58.62 -72.34
C GLY A 833 -86.58 58.48 -72.93
N PRO A 834 -86.96 59.31 -73.91
CA PRO A 834 -88.33 59.82 -74.14
C PRO A 834 -89.39 58.77 -74.51
#